data_AF-A0A1F4UAN1-F1
#
_entry.id   AF-A0A1F4UAN1-F1
#
_cell.length_a   1.000
_cell.length_b   1.000
_cell.length_c   1.000
_cell.angle_alpha   90.00
_cell.angle_beta   90.00
_cell.angle_gamma   90.00
#
_symmetry.space_group_name_H-M   'P 1'
#
loop_
_entity.id
_entity.type
_entity.pdbx_description
1 polymer ?
#
loop_
_entity_poly.entity_id
_entity_poly.type
_entity_poly.pdbx_seq_one_letter_code
_entity_poly.pdbx_strand_id
1 'polypeptide(L)'
;MEPVQFKNPFVRKWADDYKEEELDAQFSELIMPSIPTFFDYPNVFLYGGSGTGKTMLLRYLSFEVQRSCFEQGKGNIPDINEFFKFSSDGIKEVIGTEIRYFGIYCKLTHIPSRLFKIKWKTKEEEHILSKLYLDLEISMKFISSITELIRNIADTEKKDEIESKITDCVKECSDISITAEFTDILEYLSEKKKQIDSYLLSLNVNTAESLSGKSEEFTIGGLVRLFFNLAEVLKSQVEEFSGVKIYILLDEYERIDEHQRILVNSLIRERDRFVEFKISSRRYGITSLQTLNPDDFIIMGRDAEIIDLEHIFRSNKAKYKKLLLDVAKKRLESVALFKDRQLTNIRELLESITPEEEAKRLINGKRNDLEHRKRFEKFLISNGVGDTDKLINIVKCDENPLIEKLGMLLVKRRIAYQKKKTKNEKLYTDDEISKMTKKFIENPSQKTTYHNLYEKNKIALLFQLINEYRKRRIYAGFDTFAALSGGFTLWFLEFCYNAVEFAKDRSFPNKTLKIDVESQRKAAEKVAWDFLDTWVKNIERFGNDIYYFTLNTGAFLRALYLDELLREPEPTYFTTKTDAIRDDCRNIIVVAHRWSVLQTKIPMKPKTTGEPLSDVHILHPILAPAFQISYRTRGRTRLLPKDVEHLIRGSEKDIKELVVKYRDRSVIQKNKSLYSQIEIANL
;
A
#
# COMPACT_ATOMS: atom_id res chain seq x y z
N MET A 1 34.07 22.15 -11.05
CA MET A 1 32.68 22.22 -11.54
C MET A 1 31.81 22.39 -10.31
N GLU A 2 31.06 23.49 -10.25
CA GLU A 2 30.09 23.67 -9.17
C GLU A 2 29.00 22.58 -9.24
N PRO A 3 28.52 22.08 -8.09
CA PRO A 3 27.42 21.13 -8.08
C PRO A 3 26.18 21.79 -8.71
N VAL A 4 25.57 21.13 -9.68
CA VAL A 4 24.30 21.60 -10.26
C VAL A 4 23.26 21.58 -9.15
N GLN A 5 22.84 22.75 -8.68
CA GLN A 5 21.79 22.85 -7.67
C GLN A 5 20.43 22.65 -8.34
N PHE A 6 19.67 21.65 -7.90
CA PHE A 6 18.30 21.41 -8.36
C PHE A 6 17.41 20.98 -7.20
N LYS A 7 16.11 21.25 -7.31
CA LYS A 7 15.12 20.73 -6.37
C LYS A 7 14.86 19.26 -6.68
N ASN A 8 14.92 18.40 -5.68
CA ASN A 8 14.61 16.98 -5.85
C ASN A 8 13.15 16.82 -6.37
N PRO A 9 12.95 16.14 -7.52
CA PRO A 9 11.62 16.00 -8.13
C PRO A 9 10.63 15.17 -7.30
N PHE A 10 11.13 14.38 -6.33
CA PHE A 10 10.32 13.46 -5.52
C PHE A 10 10.00 14.01 -4.11
N VAL A 11 10.10 15.32 -3.90
CA VAL A 11 9.80 15.95 -2.59
C VAL A 11 8.33 15.79 -2.20
N ARG A 12 7.41 16.03 -3.13
CA ARG A 12 5.96 15.90 -2.91
C ARG A 12 5.51 14.47 -3.17
N LYS A 13 4.82 13.87 -2.20
CA LYS A 13 4.50 12.44 -2.16
C LYS A 13 3.06 12.18 -1.79
N TRP A 14 2.45 13.04 -0.98
CA TRP A 14 1.08 12.94 -0.52
C TRP A 14 0.14 13.63 -1.47
N ALA A 15 -1.12 13.17 -1.51
CA ALA A 15 -2.16 13.89 -2.25
C ALA A 15 -2.33 15.31 -1.71
N ASP A 16 -2.32 15.46 -0.38
CA ASP A 16 -2.47 16.75 0.32
C ASP A 16 -1.32 17.75 0.01
N ASP A 17 -0.20 17.30 -0.60
CA ASP A 17 0.90 18.18 -1.03
C ASP A 17 0.57 19.00 -2.30
N TYR A 18 -0.54 18.69 -2.97
CA TYR A 18 -0.95 19.29 -4.24
C TYR A 18 -2.23 20.08 -4.06
N LYS A 19 -2.22 21.31 -4.60
CA LYS A 19 -3.45 22.06 -4.83
C LYS A 19 -4.25 21.45 -5.99
N GLU A 20 -5.50 21.86 -6.10
CA GLU A 20 -6.43 21.42 -7.15
C GLU A 20 -5.81 21.64 -8.54
N GLU A 21 -5.18 22.79 -8.76
CA GLU A 21 -4.58 23.19 -10.04
C GLU A 21 -3.38 22.33 -10.45
N GLU A 22 -2.70 21.71 -9.48
CA GLU A 22 -1.49 20.94 -9.72
C GLU A 22 -1.77 19.43 -9.80
N LEU A 23 -2.93 18.99 -9.31
CA LEU A 23 -3.20 17.57 -9.09
C LEU A 23 -3.29 16.81 -10.40
N ASP A 24 -3.95 17.37 -11.42
CA ASP A 24 -4.12 16.76 -12.74
C ASP A 24 -2.79 16.40 -13.42
N ALA A 25 -1.89 17.39 -13.50
CA ALA A 25 -0.55 17.21 -14.06
C ALA A 25 0.23 16.10 -13.34
N GLN A 26 -0.08 15.85 -12.07
CA GLN A 26 0.62 14.92 -11.18
C GLN A 26 -0.11 13.59 -10.96
N PHE A 27 -1.37 13.48 -11.38
CA PHE A 27 -2.20 12.28 -11.33
C PHE A 27 -1.89 11.34 -12.50
N SER A 28 -1.95 10.03 -12.26
CA SER A 28 -1.73 9.03 -13.30
C SER A 28 -3.02 8.25 -13.53
N GLU A 29 -3.63 8.47 -14.68
CA GLU A 29 -4.89 7.83 -15.10
C GLU A 29 -4.77 6.31 -15.23
N LEU A 30 -3.55 5.77 -15.34
CA LEU A 30 -3.28 4.33 -15.39
C LEU A 30 -3.79 3.56 -14.16
N ILE A 31 -4.19 4.25 -13.08
CA ILE A 31 -4.92 3.65 -11.97
C ILE A 31 -6.30 3.15 -12.41
N MET A 32 -7.06 3.90 -13.22
CA MET A 32 -8.46 3.63 -13.55
C MET A 32 -8.66 2.32 -14.34
N PRO A 33 -7.85 1.99 -15.38
CA PRO A 33 -7.97 0.71 -16.07
C PRO A 33 -7.59 -0.50 -15.20
N SER A 34 -7.08 -0.28 -13.99
CA SER A 34 -6.82 -1.34 -13.01
C SER A 34 -8.04 -1.61 -12.11
N ILE A 35 -9.06 -0.74 -12.15
CA ILE A 35 -10.25 -0.77 -11.30
C ILE A 35 -11.55 -0.46 -12.07
N PRO A 36 -11.84 -1.10 -13.22
CA PRO A 36 -13.06 -0.81 -13.99
C PRO A 36 -14.34 -0.91 -13.14
N THR A 37 -14.38 -1.90 -12.24
CA THR A 37 -15.44 -2.12 -11.24
C THR A 37 -15.76 -0.89 -10.38
N PHE A 38 -14.81 0.04 -10.20
CA PHE A 38 -15.02 1.28 -9.44
C PHE A 38 -16.13 2.14 -10.06
N PHE A 39 -16.18 2.11 -11.39
CA PHE A 39 -17.10 2.90 -12.21
C PHE A 39 -18.37 2.14 -12.57
N ASP A 40 -18.28 0.81 -12.67
CA ASP A 40 -19.40 -0.07 -13.02
C ASP A 40 -20.38 -0.28 -11.85
N TYR A 41 -19.89 -0.27 -10.61
CA TYR A 41 -20.72 -0.51 -9.43
C TYR A 41 -21.15 0.81 -8.77
N PRO A 42 -22.43 0.94 -8.37
CA PRO A 42 -22.93 2.15 -7.71
C PRO A 42 -22.15 2.50 -6.44
N ASN A 43 -22.06 1.59 -5.49
CA ASN A 43 -21.34 1.81 -4.24
C ASN A 43 -20.08 0.96 -4.16
N VAL A 44 -18.98 1.58 -3.76
CA VAL A 44 -17.66 0.94 -3.77
C VAL A 44 -16.90 1.27 -2.49
N PHE A 45 -16.37 0.22 -1.85
CA PHE A 45 -15.35 0.33 -0.83
C PHE A 45 -13.96 0.10 -1.44
N LEU A 46 -13.20 1.19 -1.59
CA LEU A 46 -11.85 1.20 -2.11
C LEU A 46 -10.85 0.97 -0.97
N TYR A 47 -10.29 -0.24 -0.90
CA TYR A 47 -9.31 -0.65 0.10
C TYR A 47 -7.87 -0.44 -0.34
N GLY A 48 -7.02 -0.12 0.65
CA GLY A 48 -5.57 -0.15 0.54
C GLY A 48 -4.91 0.61 1.69
N GLY A 49 -3.64 0.35 1.99
CA GLY A 49 -2.92 1.14 2.99
C GLY A 49 -2.69 2.60 2.55
N SER A 50 -2.13 3.44 3.43
CA SER A 50 -1.77 4.82 3.10
C SER A 50 -0.70 4.84 2.00
N GLY A 51 -0.92 5.62 0.94
CA GLY A 51 0.03 5.75 -0.17
C GLY A 51 -0.20 4.82 -1.38
N THR A 52 -1.30 4.06 -1.43
CA THR A 52 -1.69 3.26 -2.61
C THR A 52 -2.33 4.08 -3.74
N GLY A 53 -2.74 5.33 -3.49
CA GLY A 53 -3.37 6.21 -4.48
C GLY A 53 -4.87 6.47 -4.31
N LYS A 54 -5.51 5.96 -3.23
CA LYS A 54 -6.94 6.18 -2.95
C LYS A 54 -7.34 7.65 -2.94
N THR A 55 -6.71 8.46 -2.10
CA THR A 55 -6.97 9.90 -1.99
C THR A 55 -6.71 10.63 -3.29
N MET A 56 -5.63 10.27 -4.02
CA MET A 56 -5.35 10.85 -5.34
C MET A 56 -6.50 10.59 -6.33
N LEU A 57 -7.04 9.36 -6.36
CA LEU A 57 -8.16 9.01 -7.21
C LEU A 57 -9.44 9.76 -6.81
N LEU A 58 -9.79 9.77 -5.52
CA LEU A 58 -10.99 10.46 -5.05
C LEU A 58 -10.91 11.97 -5.27
N ARG A 59 -9.76 12.61 -5.01
CA ARG A 59 -9.58 14.04 -5.31
C ARG A 59 -9.62 14.31 -6.82
N TYR A 60 -9.00 13.47 -7.64
CA TYR A 60 -9.06 13.66 -9.09
C TYR A 60 -10.50 13.65 -9.61
N LEU A 61 -11.35 12.77 -9.07
CA LEU A 61 -12.77 12.70 -9.40
C LEU A 61 -13.64 13.76 -8.70
N SER A 62 -13.06 14.68 -7.92
CA SER A 62 -13.84 15.73 -7.27
C SER A 62 -14.13 16.88 -8.24
N PHE A 63 -15.26 17.55 -8.02
CA PHE A 63 -15.65 18.74 -8.79
C PHE A 63 -14.54 19.79 -8.81
N GLU A 64 -13.88 20.04 -7.68
CA GLU A 64 -12.86 21.09 -7.57
C GLU A 64 -11.68 20.85 -8.49
N VAL A 65 -11.19 19.61 -8.58
CA VAL A 65 -10.10 19.26 -9.50
C VAL A 65 -10.60 19.30 -10.94
N GLN A 66 -11.76 18.70 -11.23
CA GLN A 66 -12.31 18.67 -12.60
C GLN A 66 -12.59 20.07 -13.15
N ARG A 67 -13.09 20.99 -12.32
CA ARG A 67 -13.25 22.41 -12.66
C ARG A 67 -11.90 23.04 -12.97
N SER A 68 -10.90 22.84 -12.11
CA SER A 68 -9.57 23.41 -12.32
C SER A 68 -8.94 22.92 -13.63
N CYS A 69 -9.08 21.63 -13.96
CA CYS A 69 -8.64 21.07 -15.24
C CYS A 69 -9.33 21.75 -16.43
N PHE A 70 -10.65 21.95 -16.34
CA PHE A 70 -11.42 22.62 -17.37
C PHE A 70 -10.94 24.07 -17.57
N GLU A 71 -10.81 24.82 -16.48
CA GLU A 71 -10.43 26.24 -16.51
C GLU A 71 -9.04 26.48 -17.11
N GLN A 72 -8.07 25.62 -16.80
CA GLN A 72 -6.73 25.72 -17.37
C GLN A 72 -6.68 25.40 -18.87
N GLY A 73 -7.55 24.51 -19.35
CA GLY A 73 -7.56 24.08 -20.75
C GLY A 73 -8.45 24.91 -21.66
N LYS A 74 -9.59 25.39 -21.15
CA LYS A 74 -10.69 25.98 -21.93
C LYS A 74 -11.14 27.36 -21.45
N GLY A 75 -10.66 27.85 -20.31
CA GLY A 75 -11.16 29.08 -19.69
C GLY A 75 -12.47 28.86 -18.92
N ASN A 76 -13.32 29.88 -18.83
CA ASN A 76 -14.58 29.79 -18.08
C ASN A 76 -15.51 28.70 -18.64
N ILE A 77 -16.36 28.12 -17.78
CA ILE A 77 -17.35 27.10 -18.15
C ILE A 77 -18.46 27.76 -18.99
N PRO A 78 -18.57 27.51 -20.30
CA PRO A 78 -19.60 28.16 -21.10
C PRO A 78 -21.00 27.65 -20.76
N ASP A 79 -21.15 26.34 -20.53
CA ASP A 79 -22.37 25.69 -20.05
C ASP A 79 -22.06 24.39 -19.25
N ILE A 80 -23.05 23.91 -18.49
CA ILE A 80 -22.93 22.70 -17.65
C ILE A 80 -22.68 21.43 -18.48
N ASN A 81 -23.29 21.31 -19.66
CA ASN A 81 -23.14 20.13 -20.51
C ASN A 81 -21.71 19.99 -21.03
N GLU A 82 -21.05 21.08 -21.38
CA GLU A 82 -19.65 21.05 -21.81
C GLU A 82 -18.73 20.62 -20.67
N PHE A 83 -19.01 21.08 -19.45
CA PHE A 83 -18.28 20.61 -18.26
C PHE A 83 -18.42 19.10 -18.05
N PHE A 84 -19.65 18.58 -18.04
CA PHE A 84 -19.87 17.13 -17.86
C PHE A 84 -19.34 16.30 -19.03
N LYS A 85 -19.37 16.84 -20.25
CA LYS A 85 -18.75 16.21 -21.42
C LYS A 85 -17.24 16.13 -21.25
N PHE A 86 -16.58 17.20 -20.83
CA PHE A 86 -15.13 17.21 -20.58
C PHE A 86 -14.72 16.15 -19.55
N SER A 87 -15.39 16.11 -18.40
CA SER A 87 -15.10 15.09 -17.37
C SER A 87 -15.38 13.67 -17.84
N SER A 88 -16.41 13.48 -18.67
CA SER A 88 -16.75 12.19 -19.25
C SER A 88 -15.75 11.73 -20.33
N ASP A 89 -15.29 12.64 -21.18
CA ASP A 89 -14.33 12.35 -22.25
C ASP A 89 -12.99 11.87 -21.66
N GLY A 90 -12.50 12.50 -20.58
CA GLY A 90 -11.29 12.08 -19.87
C GLY A 90 -11.39 10.65 -19.32
N ILE A 91 -12.53 10.27 -18.74
CA ILE A 91 -12.76 8.88 -18.31
C ILE A 91 -12.87 7.94 -19.51
N LYS A 92 -13.62 8.32 -20.55
CA LYS A 92 -13.87 7.50 -21.73
C LYS A 92 -12.58 7.17 -22.49
N GLU A 93 -11.64 8.11 -22.59
CA GLU A 93 -10.32 7.85 -23.19
C GLU A 93 -9.54 6.77 -22.44
N VAL A 94 -9.71 6.69 -21.12
CA VAL A 94 -8.92 5.81 -20.25
C VAL A 94 -9.55 4.43 -20.10
N ILE A 95 -10.86 4.35 -19.85
CA ILE A 95 -11.57 3.09 -19.56
C ILE A 95 -12.60 2.70 -20.63
N GLY A 96 -12.78 3.49 -21.68
CA GLY A 96 -13.68 3.19 -22.81
C GLY A 96 -15.18 3.36 -22.52
N THR A 97 -15.54 3.79 -21.31
CA THR A 97 -16.93 3.95 -20.87
C THR A 97 -17.26 5.43 -20.71
N GLU A 98 -18.37 5.87 -21.29
CA GLU A 98 -18.86 7.24 -21.14
C GLU A 98 -19.56 7.37 -19.79
N ILE A 99 -19.03 8.26 -18.94
CA ILE A 99 -19.54 8.47 -17.58
C ILE A 99 -19.57 9.96 -17.32
N ARG A 100 -20.76 10.53 -17.33
CA ARG A 100 -21.00 11.87 -16.82
C ARG A 100 -21.18 11.79 -15.31
N TYR A 101 -20.42 12.56 -14.56
CA TYR A 101 -20.48 12.53 -13.10
C TYR A 101 -20.21 13.91 -12.49
N PHE A 102 -20.67 14.07 -11.25
CA PHE A 102 -20.40 15.21 -10.38
C PHE A 102 -19.92 14.69 -9.03
N GLY A 103 -18.65 14.95 -8.70
CA GLY A 103 -18.00 14.36 -7.52
C GLY A 103 -17.90 15.31 -6.33
N ILE A 104 -18.52 14.94 -5.22
CA ILE A 104 -18.47 15.65 -3.94
C ILE A 104 -17.45 14.96 -3.04
N TYR A 105 -16.30 15.61 -2.82
CA TYR A 105 -15.23 15.07 -1.99
C TYR A 105 -15.33 15.50 -0.52
N CYS A 106 -15.38 14.52 0.36
CA CYS A 106 -15.43 14.71 1.81
C CYS A 106 -14.35 13.86 2.50
N LYS A 107 -13.40 14.53 3.17
CA LYS A 107 -12.45 13.86 4.05
C LYS A 107 -13.08 13.68 5.43
N LEU A 108 -13.28 12.44 5.87
CA LEU A 108 -14.07 12.13 7.07
C LEU A 108 -13.36 12.45 8.41
N THR A 109 -12.24 13.17 8.38
CA THR A 109 -11.55 13.66 9.58
C THR A 109 -12.25 14.79 10.30
N HIS A 110 -13.23 15.44 9.65
CA HIS A 110 -13.87 16.65 10.15
C HIS A 110 -15.09 16.39 11.03
N ILE A 111 -15.57 15.15 11.09
CA ILE A 111 -16.65 14.80 12.02
C ILE A 111 -16.07 14.70 13.42
N PRO A 112 -16.49 15.53 14.39
CA PRO A 112 -15.90 15.54 15.72
C PRO A 112 -16.07 14.17 16.36
N SER A 113 -15.01 13.39 16.48
CA SER A 113 -15.00 12.13 17.27
C SER A 113 -15.42 12.34 18.73
N ARG A 114 -15.44 13.61 19.18
CA ARG A 114 -15.97 14.06 20.45
C ARG A 114 -17.49 13.90 20.56
N LEU A 115 -18.24 13.94 19.45
CA LEU A 115 -19.69 13.68 19.42
C LEU A 115 -20.03 12.44 20.24
N PHE A 116 -19.34 11.33 20.01
CA PHE A 116 -19.64 10.03 20.61
C PHE A 116 -18.92 9.78 21.94
N LYS A 117 -18.15 10.75 22.43
CA LYS A 117 -17.60 10.74 23.80
C LYS A 117 -18.47 11.52 24.78
N ILE A 118 -19.48 12.24 24.28
CA ILE A 118 -20.44 12.95 25.09
C ILE A 118 -21.33 11.94 25.82
N LYS A 119 -21.67 12.22 27.08
CA LYS A 119 -22.71 11.48 27.77
C LYS A 119 -24.06 11.98 27.26
N TRP A 120 -24.59 11.28 26.27
CA TRP A 120 -25.92 11.54 25.75
C TRP A 120 -27.01 11.16 26.76
N LYS A 121 -28.14 11.87 26.73
CA LYS A 121 -29.29 11.58 27.59
C LYS A 121 -29.99 10.31 27.11
N THR A 122 -30.08 10.11 25.80
CA THR A 122 -30.60 8.91 25.15
C THR A 122 -29.73 8.51 23.94
N LYS A 123 -29.78 7.23 23.55
CA LYS A 123 -29.14 6.76 22.31
C LYS A 123 -29.77 7.35 21.05
N GLU A 124 -31.03 7.76 21.14
CA GLU A 124 -31.78 8.34 20.03
C GLU A 124 -31.29 9.76 19.70
N GLU A 125 -31.05 10.59 20.72
CA GLU A 125 -30.46 11.93 20.56
C GLU A 125 -29.06 11.86 19.91
N GLU A 126 -28.23 10.93 20.36
CA GLU A 126 -26.90 10.66 19.78
C GLU A 126 -27.00 10.35 18.27
N HIS A 127 -27.88 9.42 17.91
CA HIS A 127 -28.05 9.00 16.52
C HIS A 127 -28.57 10.13 15.63
N ILE A 128 -29.56 10.89 16.10
CA ILE A 128 -30.17 11.99 15.34
C ILE A 128 -29.14 13.09 15.06
N LEU A 129 -28.42 13.55 16.09
CA LEU A 129 -27.44 14.64 15.94
C LEU A 129 -26.24 14.22 15.08
N SER A 130 -25.83 12.96 15.19
CA SER A 130 -24.79 12.40 14.35
C SER A 130 -25.18 12.32 12.88
N LYS A 131 -26.42 11.91 12.61
CA LYS A 131 -27.01 11.91 11.27
C LYS A 131 -27.08 13.30 10.69
N LEU A 132 -27.62 14.24 11.46
CA LEU A 132 -27.70 15.64 11.07
C LEU A 132 -26.34 16.22 10.74
N TYR A 133 -25.33 16.01 11.59
CA TYR A 133 -24.02 16.59 11.39
C TYR A 133 -23.37 16.10 10.08
N LEU A 134 -23.42 14.79 9.81
CA LEU A 134 -22.91 14.22 8.57
C LEU A 134 -23.68 14.76 7.34
N ASP A 135 -25.01 14.78 7.42
CA ASP A 135 -25.87 15.27 6.33
C ASP A 135 -25.59 16.74 6.02
N LEU A 136 -25.46 17.59 7.04
CA LEU A 136 -25.07 18.99 6.89
C LEU A 136 -23.68 19.13 6.26
N GLU A 137 -22.70 18.34 6.69
CA GLU A 137 -21.34 18.44 6.16
C GLU A 137 -21.27 18.07 4.68
N ILE A 138 -21.98 17.01 4.26
CA ILE A 138 -22.09 16.63 2.85
C ILE A 138 -22.90 17.66 2.08
N SER A 139 -24.04 18.11 2.61
CA SER A 139 -24.93 19.09 1.97
C SER A 139 -24.26 20.44 1.75
N MET A 140 -23.52 20.96 2.74
CA MET A 140 -22.73 22.19 2.62
C MET A 140 -21.68 22.06 1.51
N LYS A 141 -20.99 20.91 1.44
CA LYS A 141 -19.99 20.67 0.39
C LYS A 141 -20.64 20.59 -0.98
N PHE A 142 -21.76 19.88 -1.08
CA PHE A 142 -22.54 19.76 -2.31
C PHE A 142 -23.02 21.13 -2.79
N ILE A 143 -23.71 21.91 -1.95
CA ILE A 143 -24.19 23.25 -2.31
C ILE A 143 -23.02 24.14 -2.70
N SER A 144 -21.92 24.12 -1.96
CA SER A 144 -20.73 24.90 -2.32
C SER A 144 -20.22 24.56 -3.71
N SER A 145 -20.14 23.28 -4.06
CA SER A 145 -19.72 22.84 -5.41
C SER A 145 -20.73 23.23 -6.48
N ILE A 146 -22.04 23.15 -6.20
CA ILE A 146 -23.09 23.57 -7.14
C ILE A 146 -23.04 25.09 -7.35
N THR A 147 -22.96 25.89 -6.28
CA THR A 147 -22.87 27.35 -6.35
C THR A 147 -21.68 27.76 -7.22
N GLU A 148 -20.54 27.09 -7.07
CA GLU A 148 -19.36 27.33 -7.91
C GLU A 148 -19.56 26.93 -9.37
N LEU A 149 -20.23 25.80 -9.64
CA LEU A 149 -20.59 25.39 -11.00
C LEU A 149 -21.52 26.41 -11.66
N ILE A 150 -22.58 26.81 -10.95
CA ILE A 150 -23.62 27.73 -11.44
C ILE A 150 -23.05 29.13 -11.68
N ARG A 151 -22.23 29.63 -10.76
CA ARG A 151 -21.63 30.97 -10.85
C ARG A 151 -20.87 31.19 -12.17
N ASN A 152 -20.31 30.12 -12.72
CA ASN A 152 -19.50 30.18 -13.93
C ASN A 152 -20.29 29.99 -15.23
N ILE A 153 -21.59 29.67 -15.17
CA ILE A 153 -22.45 29.49 -16.36
C ILE A 153 -22.66 30.84 -17.07
N ALA A 154 -22.57 30.84 -18.41
CA ALA A 154 -22.80 32.05 -19.21
C ALA A 154 -24.30 32.40 -19.39
N ASP A 155 -25.19 31.40 -19.40
CA ASP A 155 -26.65 31.56 -19.51
C ASP A 155 -27.29 31.98 -18.17
N THR A 156 -27.65 33.25 -18.08
CA THR A 156 -28.19 33.84 -16.85
C THR A 156 -29.63 33.40 -16.53
N GLU A 157 -30.49 33.17 -17.53
CA GLU A 157 -31.86 32.72 -17.28
C GLU A 157 -31.88 31.32 -16.69
N LYS A 158 -31.06 30.44 -17.26
CA LYS A 158 -30.92 29.06 -16.77
C LYS A 158 -30.27 28.99 -15.41
N LYS A 159 -29.32 29.87 -15.14
CA LYS A 159 -28.73 30.06 -13.81
C LYS A 159 -29.82 30.41 -12.77
N ASP A 160 -30.63 31.44 -13.03
CA ASP A 160 -31.67 31.88 -12.09
C ASP A 160 -32.71 30.78 -11.84
N GLU A 161 -33.06 30.00 -12.86
CA GLU A 161 -33.97 28.85 -12.75
C GLU A 161 -33.42 27.77 -11.80
N ILE A 162 -32.14 27.40 -11.95
CA ILE A 162 -31.49 26.39 -11.10
C ILE A 162 -31.37 26.92 -9.66
N GLU A 163 -30.98 28.18 -9.47
CA GLU A 163 -30.88 28.81 -8.15
C GLU A 163 -32.24 28.83 -7.44
N SER A 164 -33.33 29.16 -8.14
CA SER A 164 -34.69 29.10 -7.58
C SER A 164 -35.07 27.69 -7.16
N LYS A 165 -34.84 26.68 -8.03
CA LYS A 165 -35.17 25.28 -7.74
C LYS A 165 -34.43 24.72 -6.54
N ILE A 166 -33.14 25.03 -6.40
CA ILE A 166 -32.36 24.63 -5.22
C ILE A 166 -32.90 25.35 -3.98
N THR A 167 -33.18 26.65 -4.08
CA THR A 167 -33.73 27.44 -2.98
C THR A 167 -35.06 26.86 -2.50
N ASP A 168 -35.96 26.50 -3.42
CA ASP A 168 -37.25 25.88 -3.11
C ASP A 168 -37.06 24.51 -2.45
N CYS A 169 -36.14 23.68 -2.95
CA CYS A 169 -35.80 22.40 -2.32
C CYS A 169 -35.34 22.58 -0.87
N VAL A 170 -34.44 23.54 -0.62
CA VAL A 170 -33.95 23.78 0.74
C VAL A 170 -35.08 24.32 1.62
N LYS A 171 -35.95 25.22 1.11
CA LYS A 171 -37.15 25.70 1.82
C LYS A 171 -38.14 24.57 2.16
N GLU A 172 -38.34 23.61 1.27
CA GLU A 172 -39.18 22.43 1.53
C GLU A 172 -38.54 21.48 2.55
N CYS A 173 -37.20 21.43 2.58
CA CYS A 173 -36.43 20.54 3.44
C CYS A 173 -35.96 21.20 4.74
N SER A 174 -36.38 22.41 5.07
CA SER A 174 -35.94 23.07 6.31
C SER A 174 -36.88 24.18 6.74
N ASP A 175 -36.89 24.52 8.03
CA ASP A 175 -37.61 25.68 8.56
C ASP A 175 -36.95 27.03 8.16
N ILE A 176 -36.27 27.09 7.00
CA ILE A 176 -35.68 28.33 6.49
C ILE A 176 -36.82 29.31 6.20
N SER A 177 -36.75 30.49 6.82
CA SER A 177 -37.68 31.58 6.55
C SER A 177 -37.71 31.88 5.04
N ILE A 178 -38.92 32.00 4.51
CA ILE A 178 -39.32 32.09 3.09
C ILE A 178 -38.56 33.16 2.27
N THR A 179 -37.81 34.06 2.92
CA THR A 179 -37.11 35.21 2.32
C THR A 179 -35.64 34.99 1.95
N ALA A 180 -35.05 33.81 2.20
CA ALA A 180 -33.64 33.55 1.85
C ALA A 180 -33.43 33.39 0.34
N GLU A 181 -32.39 34.05 -0.19
CA GLU A 181 -31.87 33.87 -1.56
C GLU A 181 -30.91 32.66 -1.61
N PHE A 182 -30.58 32.19 -2.82
CA PHE A 182 -29.68 31.05 -3.02
C PHE A 182 -28.32 31.24 -2.32
N THR A 183 -27.80 32.47 -2.29
CA THR A 183 -26.54 32.83 -1.63
C THR A 183 -26.59 32.65 -0.11
N ASP A 184 -27.77 32.73 0.49
CA ASP A 184 -27.96 32.68 1.95
C ASP A 184 -27.98 31.24 2.47
N ILE A 185 -28.19 30.25 1.59
CA ILE A 185 -28.32 28.83 1.96
C ILE A 185 -27.05 28.33 2.65
N LEU A 186 -25.88 28.61 2.09
CA LEU A 186 -24.60 28.17 2.68
C LEU A 186 -24.37 28.82 4.04
N GLU A 187 -24.72 30.09 4.19
CA GLU A 187 -24.60 30.79 5.46
C GLU A 187 -25.55 30.21 6.51
N TYR A 188 -26.79 29.90 6.13
CA TYR A 188 -27.75 29.23 7.00
C TYR A 188 -27.26 27.86 7.47
N LEU A 189 -26.80 26.99 6.54
CA LEU A 189 -26.32 25.65 6.90
C LEU A 189 -25.07 25.73 7.78
N SER A 190 -24.18 26.70 7.51
CA SER A 190 -23.02 26.99 8.34
C SER A 190 -23.44 27.42 9.74
N GLU A 191 -24.45 28.28 9.87
CA GLU A 191 -24.96 28.73 11.17
C GLU A 191 -25.64 27.58 11.94
N LYS A 192 -26.38 26.71 11.26
CA LYS A 192 -26.92 25.48 11.87
C LYS A 192 -25.81 24.54 12.35
N LYS A 193 -24.74 24.37 11.58
CA LYS A 193 -23.56 23.61 12.01
C LYS A 193 -22.93 24.23 13.27
N LYS A 194 -22.75 25.56 13.30
CA LYS A 194 -22.23 26.26 14.50
C LYS A 194 -23.13 26.10 15.72
N GLN A 195 -24.45 26.13 15.55
CA GLN A 195 -25.41 25.90 16.63
C GLN A 195 -25.25 24.49 17.22
N ILE A 196 -25.10 23.48 16.36
CA ILE A 196 -24.81 22.10 16.77
C ILE A 196 -23.46 22.06 17.48
N ASP A 197 -22.39 22.61 16.91
CA ASP A 197 -21.06 22.65 17.54
C ASP A 197 -21.09 23.29 18.94
N SER A 198 -21.80 24.41 19.09
CA SER A 198 -21.98 25.10 20.37
C SER A 198 -22.75 24.24 21.38
N TYR A 199 -23.80 23.56 20.92
CA TYR A 199 -24.54 22.62 21.75
C TYR A 199 -23.67 21.45 22.21
N LEU A 200 -22.89 20.84 21.32
CA LEU A 200 -21.96 19.75 21.64
C LEU A 200 -20.87 20.18 22.62
N LEU A 201 -20.37 21.42 22.49
CA LEU A 201 -19.43 21.99 23.46
C LEU A 201 -20.07 22.14 24.84
N SER A 202 -21.34 22.58 24.91
CA SER A 202 -22.06 22.72 26.19
C SER A 202 -22.23 21.40 26.93
N LEU A 203 -22.39 20.28 26.21
CA LEU A 203 -22.51 18.94 26.79
C LEU A 203 -21.20 18.44 27.42
N ASN A 204 -20.05 19.02 27.03
CA ASN A 204 -18.74 18.66 27.58
C ASN A 204 -18.35 19.44 28.84
N VAL A 205 -19.01 20.57 29.13
CA VAL A 205 -18.58 21.53 30.17
C VAL A 205 -19.33 21.33 31.51
N ASN A 206 -20.51 20.68 31.53
CA ASN A 206 -21.33 20.63 32.75
C ASN A 206 -21.38 19.25 33.43
N THR A 207 -20.99 19.28 34.70
CA THR A 207 -21.48 18.40 35.78
C THR A 207 -23.00 18.27 35.71
N ALA A 208 -23.50 17.03 35.56
CA ALA A 208 -24.77 16.40 35.99
C ALA A 208 -26.10 17.19 36.18
N GLU A 209 -26.18 18.50 36.07
CA GLU A 209 -27.39 19.28 36.29
C GLU A 209 -27.97 19.77 34.96
N SER A 210 -28.97 19.01 34.52
CA SER A 210 -30.15 19.45 33.76
C SER A 210 -29.95 20.50 32.66
N LEU A 211 -29.72 20.03 31.43
CA LEU A 211 -30.23 20.69 30.23
C LEU A 211 -31.48 19.92 29.75
N SER A 212 -32.56 20.00 30.53
CA SER A 212 -33.88 19.56 30.07
C SER A 212 -34.47 20.63 29.16
N GLY A 213 -34.59 20.35 27.85
CA GLY A 213 -35.42 21.14 26.94
C GLY A 213 -34.83 21.50 25.57
N LYS A 214 -33.54 21.23 25.29
CA LYS A 214 -32.93 21.65 24.00
C LYS A 214 -32.92 20.59 22.88
N SER A 215 -33.18 19.32 23.17
CA SER A 215 -33.23 18.31 22.10
C SER A 215 -34.47 18.44 21.20
N GLU A 216 -35.55 19.05 21.70
CA GLU A 216 -36.73 19.41 20.91
C GLU A 216 -36.48 20.64 19.99
N GLU A 217 -35.49 21.51 20.26
CA GLU A 217 -35.10 22.58 19.31
C GLU A 217 -34.33 22.04 18.10
N PHE A 218 -33.75 20.84 18.23
CA PHE A 218 -33.08 20.14 17.14
C PHE A 218 -33.97 19.02 16.55
N THR A 219 -35.31 19.05 16.71
CA THR A 219 -36.16 18.22 15.84
C THR A 219 -36.00 18.71 14.41
N ILE A 220 -35.08 18.03 13.73
CA ILE A 220 -34.70 18.19 12.34
C ILE A 220 -35.83 17.69 11.46
N GLY A 221 -36.94 18.43 11.42
CA GLY A 221 -37.88 18.30 10.33
C GLY A 221 -37.18 18.76 9.05
N GLY A 222 -36.85 17.84 8.16
CA GLY A 222 -36.44 18.15 6.78
C GLY A 222 -34.93 18.10 6.47
N LEU A 223 -34.02 18.51 7.36
CA LEU A 223 -32.57 18.48 7.01
C LEU A 223 -32.01 17.06 6.95
N VAL A 224 -32.70 16.08 7.57
CA VAL A 224 -32.34 14.68 7.40
C VAL A 224 -32.69 14.28 5.96
N ARG A 225 -31.67 14.04 5.12
CA ARG A 225 -31.74 13.77 3.66
C ARG A 225 -31.70 15.01 2.76
N LEU A 226 -31.20 16.15 3.26
CA LEU A 226 -31.08 17.36 2.43
C LEU A 226 -30.28 17.09 1.16
N PHE A 227 -29.13 16.41 1.26
CA PHE A 227 -28.31 16.13 0.07
C PHE A 227 -28.97 15.19 -0.95
N PHE A 228 -29.81 14.23 -0.52
CA PHE A 228 -30.54 13.35 -1.43
C PHE A 228 -31.65 14.11 -2.15
N ASN A 229 -32.39 14.97 -1.43
CA ASN A 229 -33.44 15.78 -2.02
C ASN A 229 -32.83 16.77 -3.03
N LEU A 230 -31.69 17.38 -2.69
CA LEU A 230 -30.91 18.21 -3.62
C LEU A 230 -30.49 17.43 -4.88
N ALA A 231 -29.99 16.20 -4.72
CA ALA A 231 -29.64 15.32 -5.83
C ALA A 231 -30.85 15.00 -6.73
N GLU A 232 -32.00 14.73 -6.14
CA GLU A 232 -33.24 14.47 -6.86
C GLU A 232 -33.73 15.70 -7.62
N VAL A 233 -33.75 16.88 -6.98
CA VAL A 233 -34.17 18.13 -7.63
C VAL A 233 -33.27 18.47 -8.79
N LEU A 234 -31.94 18.39 -8.63
CA LEU A 234 -31.02 18.64 -9.72
C LEU A 234 -31.29 17.71 -10.91
N LYS A 235 -31.45 16.41 -10.69
CA LYS A 235 -31.67 15.46 -11.78
C LYS A 235 -33.06 15.51 -12.40
N SER A 236 -34.08 15.89 -11.63
CA SER A 236 -35.46 15.95 -12.13
C SER A 236 -35.79 17.27 -12.80
N GLN A 237 -35.13 18.36 -12.37
CA GLN A 237 -35.48 19.71 -12.78
C GLN A 237 -34.40 20.40 -13.63
N VAL A 238 -33.17 19.89 -13.69
CA VAL A 238 -32.09 20.46 -14.50
C VAL A 238 -31.70 19.47 -15.58
N GLU A 239 -32.05 19.78 -16.84
CA GLU A 239 -31.86 18.87 -17.98
C GLU A 239 -30.40 18.42 -18.13
N GLU A 240 -29.44 19.31 -17.86
CA GLU A 240 -28.00 19.01 -17.95
C GLU A 240 -27.52 17.99 -16.91
N PHE A 241 -28.24 17.83 -15.82
CA PHE A 241 -27.96 16.80 -14.81
C PHE A 241 -28.63 15.46 -15.15
N SER A 242 -29.44 15.39 -16.22
CA SER A 242 -30.01 14.14 -16.71
C SER A 242 -28.90 13.17 -17.12
N GLY A 243 -28.91 11.97 -16.54
CA GLY A 243 -27.90 10.94 -16.77
C GLY A 243 -26.53 11.20 -16.12
N VAL A 244 -26.36 12.29 -15.37
CA VAL A 244 -25.15 12.55 -14.58
C VAL A 244 -25.18 11.73 -13.30
N LYS A 245 -24.08 11.07 -12.94
CA LYS A 245 -23.96 10.37 -11.65
C LYS A 245 -23.49 11.33 -10.55
N ILE A 246 -24.13 11.33 -9.39
CA ILE A 246 -23.64 12.12 -8.25
C ILE A 246 -22.79 11.21 -7.38
N TYR A 247 -21.48 11.46 -7.33
CA TYR A 247 -20.54 10.68 -6.53
C TYR A 247 -20.31 11.35 -5.18
N ILE A 248 -20.58 10.62 -4.09
CA ILE A 248 -20.15 11.01 -2.75
C ILE A 248 -18.83 10.28 -2.46
N LEU A 249 -17.75 11.03 -2.53
CA LEU A 249 -16.38 10.55 -2.43
C LEU A 249 -15.90 10.71 -0.98
N LEU A 250 -16.10 9.67 -0.17
CA LEU A 250 -15.74 9.68 1.25
C LEU A 250 -14.33 9.13 1.44
N ASP A 251 -13.40 9.93 1.95
CA ASP A 251 -12.04 9.51 2.24
C ASP A 251 -11.78 9.27 3.72
N GLU A 252 -10.86 8.36 4.02
CA GLU A 252 -10.41 7.98 5.37
C GLU A 252 -11.53 7.44 6.28
N TYR A 253 -12.40 6.57 5.75
CA TYR A 253 -13.54 5.98 6.47
C TYR A 253 -13.17 5.19 7.74
N GLU A 254 -11.92 4.74 7.89
CA GLU A 254 -11.49 4.13 9.15
C GLU A 254 -11.37 5.12 10.31
N ARG A 255 -11.34 6.43 10.05
CA ARG A 255 -11.14 7.46 11.08
C ARG A 255 -12.41 7.83 11.83
N ILE A 256 -13.57 7.58 11.23
CA ILE A 256 -14.87 7.76 11.88
C ILE A 256 -15.14 6.62 12.86
N ASP A 257 -15.93 6.87 13.91
CA ASP A 257 -16.29 5.85 14.89
C ASP A 257 -17.37 4.88 14.40
N GLU A 258 -17.71 3.90 15.22
CA GLU A 258 -18.67 2.85 14.86
C GLU A 258 -20.08 3.38 14.58
N HIS A 259 -20.57 4.38 15.31
CA HIS A 259 -21.90 4.94 15.10
C HIS A 259 -21.97 5.72 13.79
N GLN A 260 -20.93 6.52 13.50
CA GLN A 260 -20.80 7.20 12.20
C GLN A 260 -20.74 6.20 11.04
N ARG A 261 -20.05 5.06 11.23
CA ARG A 261 -19.99 4.00 10.22
C ARG A 261 -21.36 3.36 9.98
N ILE A 262 -22.10 3.02 11.04
CA ILE A 262 -23.45 2.48 10.97
C ILE A 262 -24.40 3.43 10.22
N LEU A 263 -24.27 4.73 10.48
CA LEU A 263 -25.02 5.75 9.76
C LEU A 263 -24.71 5.73 8.27
N VAL A 264 -23.42 5.84 7.88
CA VAL A 264 -23.03 5.80 6.47
C VAL A 264 -23.48 4.50 5.82
N ASN A 265 -23.40 3.37 6.53
CA ASN A 265 -23.84 2.09 6.02
C ASN A 265 -25.34 2.06 5.71
N SER A 266 -26.13 2.76 6.52
CA SER A 266 -27.57 2.90 6.29
C SER A 266 -27.85 3.71 5.03
N LEU A 267 -27.11 4.79 4.78
CA LEU A 267 -27.24 5.59 3.55
C LEU A 267 -26.90 4.77 2.30
N ILE A 268 -25.89 3.90 2.37
CA ILE A 268 -25.55 2.97 1.28
C ILE A 268 -26.68 1.96 1.05
N ARG A 269 -27.26 1.44 2.15
CA ARG A 269 -28.34 0.45 2.12
C ARG A 269 -29.65 1.00 1.57
N GLU A 270 -29.92 2.29 1.76
CA GLU A 270 -31.07 2.99 1.19
C GLU A 270 -31.11 2.94 -0.35
N ARG A 271 -29.95 2.71 -1.02
CA ARG A 271 -29.83 2.53 -2.48
C ARG A 271 -30.54 3.63 -3.28
N ASP A 272 -30.22 4.87 -2.96
CA ASP A 272 -30.75 6.01 -3.70
C ASP A 272 -30.43 5.89 -5.20
N ARG A 273 -31.39 6.24 -6.07
CA ARG A 273 -31.25 6.08 -7.52
C ARG A 273 -30.34 7.15 -8.15
N PHE A 274 -30.03 8.20 -7.41
CA PHE A 274 -29.35 9.39 -7.91
C PHE A 274 -27.93 9.53 -7.41
N VAL A 275 -27.64 8.98 -6.23
CA VAL A 275 -26.37 9.10 -5.52
C VAL A 275 -25.61 7.77 -5.45
N GLU A 276 -24.31 7.82 -5.69
CA GLU A 276 -23.39 6.69 -5.64
C GLU A 276 -22.26 6.96 -4.63
N PHE A 277 -22.00 6.05 -3.70
CA PHE A 277 -20.94 6.21 -2.69
C PHE A 277 -19.63 5.56 -3.12
N LYS A 278 -18.54 6.34 -3.17
CA LYS A 278 -17.18 5.83 -3.38
C LYS A 278 -16.36 6.10 -2.13
N ILE A 279 -16.12 5.05 -1.34
CA ILE A 279 -15.61 5.16 0.02
C ILE A 279 -14.22 4.55 0.10
N SER A 280 -13.24 5.36 0.49
CA SER A 280 -11.87 4.95 0.70
C SER A 280 -11.64 4.51 2.15
N SER A 281 -11.02 3.34 2.34
CA SER A 281 -10.58 2.89 3.66
C SER A 281 -9.32 2.04 3.62
N ARG A 282 -8.68 1.88 4.78
CA ARG A 282 -7.68 0.83 4.99
C ARG A 282 -8.31 -0.56 5.01
N ARG A 283 -7.51 -1.58 4.71
CA ARG A 283 -7.94 -2.98 4.89
C ARG A 283 -8.26 -3.20 6.38
N TYR A 284 -9.34 -3.91 6.68
CA TYR A 284 -9.87 -4.05 8.05
C TYR A 284 -10.23 -2.71 8.71
N GLY A 285 -10.34 -1.61 7.95
CA GLY A 285 -10.83 -0.32 8.41
C GLY A 285 -12.34 -0.30 8.57
N ILE A 286 -13.04 -1.07 7.75
CA ILE A 286 -14.47 -1.35 7.90
C ILE A 286 -14.63 -2.48 8.90
N THR A 287 -15.09 -2.12 10.08
CA THR A 287 -15.25 -3.03 11.22
C THR A 287 -16.68 -3.54 11.40
N SER A 288 -17.65 -2.86 10.78
CA SER A 288 -19.06 -3.25 10.79
C SER A 288 -19.71 -2.91 9.45
N LEU A 289 -20.61 -3.79 9.00
CA LEU A 289 -21.52 -3.58 7.86
C LEU A 289 -22.95 -3.33 8.31
N GLN A 290 -23.17 -3.24 9.62
CA GLN A 290 -24.48 -3.04 10.22
C GLN A 290 -25.03 -1.67 9.87
N THR A 291 -26.35 -1.60 9.72
CA THR A 291 -27.11 -0.37 9.51
C THR A 291 -27.81 0.06 10.81
N LEU A 292 -28.52 1.20 10.78
CA LEU A 292 -29.30 1.68 11.92
C LEU A 292 -30.38 0.67 12.34
N ASN A 293 -30.87 -0.15 11.41
CA ASN A 293 -31.64 -1.34 11.75
C ASN A 293 -30.66 -2.44 12.20
N PRO A 294 -30.69 -2.87 13.47
CA PRO A 294 -29.73 -3.83 13.99
C PRO A 294 -29.73 -5.19 13.26
N ASP A 295 -30.86 -5.54 12.63
CA ASP A 295 -31.06 -6.78 11.89
C ASP A 295 -30.73 -6.65 10.39
N ASP A 296 -30.30 -5.47 9.91
CA ASP A 296 -29.96 -5.22 8.51
C ASP A 296 -28.50 -4.78 8.31
N PHE A 297 -27.91 -5.25 7.20
CA PHE A 297 -26.49 -5.13 6.90
C PHE A 297 -26.25 -4.89 5.40
N ILE A 298 -25.15 -4.23 5.07
CA ILE A 298 -24.65 -4.15 3.69
C ILE A 298 -24.25 -5.55 3.23
N ILE A 299 -24.78 -5.98 2.09
CA ILE A 299 -24.45 -7.22 1.40
C ILE A 299 -23.45 -6.89 0.28
N MET A 300 -22.20 -7.33 0.44
CA MET A 300 -21.17 -7.18 -0.60
C MET A 300 -21.56 -7.92 -1.89
N GLY A 301 -21.28 -7.32 -3.05
CA GLY A 301 -21.70 -7.80 -4.37
C GLY A 301 -23.15 -7.46 -4.74
N ARG A 302 -23.95 -6.96 -3.80
CA ARG A 302 -25.34 -6.56 -4.03
C ARG A 302 -25.60 -5.08 -3.72
N ASP A 303 -25.13 -4.60 -2.57
CA ASP A 303 -25.27 -3.21 -2.11
C ASP A 303 -24.03 -2.37 -2.42
N ALA A 304 -22.85 -2.97 -2.28
CA ALA A 304 -21.55 -2.36 -2.53
C ALA A 304 -20.52 -3.41 -2.97
N GLU A 305 -19.47 -2.97 -3.65
CA GLU A 305 -18.35 -3.83 -4.08
C GLU A 305 -17.03 -3.43 -3.40
N ILE A 306 -16.12 -4.39 -3.19
CA ILE A 306 -14.81 -4.13 -2.58
C ILE A 306 -13.74 -4.15 -3.66
N ILE A 307 -12.94 -3.08 -3.71
CA ILE A 307 -11.78 -2.97 -4.61
C ILE A 307 -10.53 -2.80 -3.77
N ASP A 308 -9.64 -3.79 -3.79
CA ASP A 308 -8.39 -3.76 -3.02
C ASP A 308 -7.20 -3.39 -3.89
N LEU A 309 -6.82 -2.10 -3.88
CA LEU A 309 -5.71 -1.57 -4.68
C LEU A 309 -4.38 -2.23 -4.35
N GLU A 310 -4.13 -2.53 -3.07
CA GLU A 310 -2.92 -3.20 -2.63
C GLU A 310 -2.81 -4.58 -3.29
N HIS A 311 -3.90 -5.35 -3.30
CA HIS A 311 -3.95 -6.64 -3.97
C HIS A 311 -3.80 -6.51 -5.49
N ILE A 312 -4.55 -5.60 -6.12
CA ILE A 312 -4.55 -5.40 -7.57
C ILE A 312 -3.15 -5.11 -8.10
N PHE A 313 -2.44 -4.15 -7.49
CA PHE A 313 -1.10 -3.76 -7.95
C PHE A 313 -0.04 -4.84 -7.69
N ARG A 314 -0.17 -5.60 -6.61
CA ARG A 314 0.74 -6.72 -6.34
C ARG A 314 0.51 -7.92 -7.26
N SER A 315 -0.75 -8.20 -7.59
CA SER A 315 -1.15 -9.27 -8.49
C SER A 315 -0.83 -8.95 -9.95
N ASN A 316 -0.93 -7.68 -10.36
CA ASN A 316 -0.59 -7.22 -11.70
C ASN A 316 0.63 -6.30 -11.73
N LYS A 317 1.81 -6.90 -11.58
CA LYS A 317 3.10 -6.18 -11.56
C LYS A 317 3.36 -5.37 -12.84
N ALA A 318 2.85 -5.81 -13.99
CA ALA A 318 3.06 -5.11 -15.25
C ALA A 318 2.28 -3.79 -15.28
N LYS A 319 0.99 -3.80 -14.91
CA LYS A 319 0.18 -2.57 -14.77
C LYS A 319 0.79 -1.64 -13.71
N TYR A 320 1.18 -2.18 -12.56
CA TYR A 320 1.79 -1.38 -11.50
C TYR A 320 3.10 -0.71 -11.93
N LYS A 321 3.99 -1.42 -12.65
CA LYS A 321 5.20 -0.80 -13.20
C LYS A 321 4.90 0.32 -14.19
N LYS A 322 3.88 0.18 -15.04
CA LYS A 322 3.47 1.24 -15.96
C LYS A 322 2.99 2.49 -15.20
N LEU A 323 2.17 2.30 -14.17
CA LEU A 323 1.73 3.37 -13.27
C LEU A 323 2.94 4.09 -12.64
N LEU A 324 3.91 3.35 -12.09
CA LEU A 324 5.09 3.96 -11.47
C LEU A 324 5.99 4.73 -12.45
N LEU A 325 6.12 4.24 -13.70
CA LEU A 325 6.86 4.95 -14.74
C LEU A 325 6.19 6.29 -15.08
N ASP A 326 4.87 6.30 -15.22
CA ASP A 326 4.11 7.51 -15.52
C ASP A 326 4.16 8.52 -14.36
N VAL A 327 3.95 8.05 -13.13
CA VAL A 327 4.10 8.89 -11.93
C VAL A 327 5.52 9.47 -11.85
N ALA A 328 6.56 8.65 -12.05
CA ALA A 328 7.94 9.15 -12.00
C ALA A 328 8.24 10.17 -13.09
N LYS A 329 7.75 9.93 -14.31
CA LYS A 329 7.86 10.85 -15.44
C LYS A 329 7.26 12.21 -15.10
N LYS A 330 6.03 12.25 -14.59
CA LYS A 330 5.34 13.49 -14.16
C LYS A 330 6.10 14.25 -13.07
N ARG A 331 6.75 13.54 -12.13
CA ARG A 331 7.60 14.16 -11.10
C ARG A 331 8.88 14.74 -11.69
N LEU A 332 9.56 14.01 -12.57
CA LEU A 332 10.78 14.46 -13.25
C LEU A 332 10.50 15.67 -14.15
N GLU A 333 9.39 15.66 -14.89
CA GLU A 333 8.97 16.77 -15.76
C GLU A 333 8.63 18.07 -15.03
N SER A 334 8.31 18.00 -13.73
CA SER A 334 8.06 19.19 -12.90
C SER A 334 9.33 20.00 -12.58
N VAL A 335 10.51 19.49 -12.93
CA VAL A 335 11.80 20.15 -12.68
C VAL A 335 12.50 20.39 -14.02
N ALA A 336 12.72 21.67 -14.36
CA ALA A 336 13.29 22.11 -15.64
C ALA A 336 14.56 21.35 -16.04
N LEU A 337 15.48 21.12 -15.10
CA LEU A 337 16.71 20.37 -15.34
C LEU A 337 16.48 18.99 -15.98
N PHE A 338 15.50 18.24 -15.49
CA PHE A 338 15.19 16.90 -16.00
C PHE A 338 14.36 16.97 -17.28
N LYS A 339 13.40 17.90 -17.35
CA LYS A 339 12.56 18.13 -18.52
C LYS A 339 13.40 18.53 -19.75
N ASP A 340 14.20 19.58 -19.63
CA ASP A 340 14.97 20.17 -20.73
C ASP A 340 16.06 19.23 -21.25
N ARG A 341 16.59 18.36 -20.36
CA ARG A 341 17.57 17.34 -20.71
C ARG A 341 16.94 16.00 -21.14
N GLN A 342 15.61 15.90 -21.19
CA GLN A 342 14.86 14.68 -21.50
C GLN A 342 15.20 13.49 -20.59
N LEU A 343 15.54 13.77 -19.33
CA LEU A 343 15.87 12.79 -18.29
C LEU A 343 14.62 12.42 -17.48
N THR A 344 13.57 11.99 -18.18
CA THR A 344 12.26 11.72 -17.60
C THR A 344 11.95 10.23 -17.46
N ASN A 345 12.83 9.35 -17.97
CA ASN A 345 12.71 7.91 -17.81
C ASN A 345 13.47 7.42 -16.57
N ILE A 346 12.76 7.27 -15.44
CA ILE A 346 13.35 6.82 -14.17
C ILE A 346 14.10 5.48 -14.28
N ARG A 347 13.77 4.60 -15.24
CA ARG A 347 14.47 3.34 -15.47
C ARG A 347 15.90 3.56 -15.98
N GLU A 348 16.14 4.63 -16.72
CA GLU A 348 17.47 4.98 -17.23
C GLU A 348 18.29 5.75 -16.19
N LEU A 349 17.61 6.52 -15.32
CA LEU A 349 18.25 7.23 -14.22
C LEU A 349 18.75 6.28 -13.12
N LEU A 350 18.01 5.23 -12.79
CA LEU A 350 18.40 4.26 -11.76
C LEU A 350 19.31 3.17 -12.34
N GLU A 351 20.60 3.17 -11.99
CA GLU A 351 21.51 2.07 -12.33
C GLU A 351 20.95 0.73 -11.79
N SER A 352 20.94 -0.30 -12.63
CA SER A 352 20.53 -1.66 -12.26
C SER A 352 21.73 -2.58 -12.15
N ILE A 353 21.62 -3.62 -11.33
CA ILE A 353 22.64 -4.66 -11.19
C ILE A 353 22.00 -6.05 -11.18
N THR A 354 22.56 -6.97 -11.96
CA THR A 354 22.13 -8.38 -11.97
C THR A 354 22.71 -9.15 -10.78
N PRO A 355 22.07 -10.26 -10.35
CA PRO A 355 22.62 -11.13 -9.33
C PRO A 355 24.06 -11.60 -9.63
N GLU A 356 24.34 -11.90 -10.89
CA GLU A 356 25.64 -12.36 -11.38
C GLU A 356 26.71 -11.25 -11.30
N GLU A 357 26.39 -10.03 -11.72
CA GLU A 357 27.28 -8.87 -11.60
C GLU A 357 27.59 -8.55 -10.13
N GLU A 358 26.59 -8.61 -9.26
CA GLU A 358 26.81 -8.39 -7.82
C GLU A 358 27.69 -9.47 -7.21
N ALA A 359 27.45 -10.75 -7.55
CA ALA A 359 28.30 -11.84 -7.12
C ALA A 359 29.76 -11.64 -7.54
N LYS A 360 29.99 -11.20 -8.79
CA LYS A 360 31.32 -10.84 -9.30
C LYS A 360 31.95 -9.67 -8.53
N ARG A 361 31.19 -8.60 -8.25
CA ARG A 361 31.67 -7.45 -7.46
C ARG A 361 32.11 -7.86 -6.05
N LEU A 362 31.48 -8.88 -5.44
CA LEU A 362 31.85 -9.38 -4.11
C LEU A 362 33.22 -10.06 -4.10
N ILE A 363 33.50 -10.91 -5.10
CA ILE A 363 34.75 -11.70 -5.14
C ILE A 363 35.97 -10.89 -5.62
N ASN A 364 35.77 -9.86 -6.44
CA ASN A 364 36.84 -9.01 -6.98
C ASN A 364 37.28 -7.89 -6.01
N GLY A 365 36.86 -7.93 -4.75
CA GLY A 365 37.22 -6.93 -3.75
C GLY A 365 38.67 -7.01 -3.27
N LYS A 366 39.18 -5.94 -2.65
CA LYS A 366 40.58 -5.80 -2.16
C LYS A 366 41.08 -6.91 -1.21
N ARG A 367 40.21 -7.78 -0.70
CA ARG A 367 40.58 -8.98 0.06
C ARG A 367 40.36 -10.20 -0.83
N ASN A 368 41.43 -10.68 -1.47
CA ASN A 368 41.46 -11.84 -2.36
C ASN A 368 41.20 -13.20 -1.66
N ASP A 369 40.57 -13.19 -0.50
CA ASP A 369 40.22 -14.40 0.22
C ASP A 369 38.91 -14.94 -0.35
N LEU A 370 38.98 -16.03 -1.11
CA LEU A 370 37.84 -16.79 -1.61
C LEU A 370 37.12 -17.50 -0.44
N GLU A 371 36.48 -16.71 0.42
CA GLU A 371 35.92 -17.10 1.71
C GLU A 371 34.87 -18.22 1.58
N HIS A 372 34.07 -18.18 0.51
CA HIS A 372 33.08 -19.22 0.21
C HIS A 372 33.73 -20.59 -0.08
N ARG A 373 34.88 -20.62 -0.78
CA ARG A 373 35.67 -21.86 -0.99
C ARG A 373 36.26 -22.37 0.32
N LYS A 374 36.87 -21.49 1.13
CA LYS A 374 37.41 -21.85 2.46
C LYS A 374 36.33 -22.46 3.37
N ARG A 375 35.11 -21.91 3.36
CA ARG A 375 33.99 -22.46 4.13
C ARG A 375 33.50 -23.79 3.59
N PHE A 376 33.46 -23.95 2.26
CA PHE A 376 33.12 -25.22 1.64
C PHE A 376 34.14 -26.31 1.97
N GLU A 377 35.43 -26.00 1.89
CA GLU A 377 36.51 -26.91 2.31
C GLU A 377 36.37 -27.35 3.77
N LYS A 378 36.17 -26.41 4.70
CA LYS A 378 35.89 -26.73 6.12
C LYS A 378 34.66 -27.62 6.29
N PHE A 379 33.60 -27.40 5.52
CA PHE A 379 32.42 -28.26 5.52
C PHE A 379 32.76 -29.69 5.06
N LEU A 380 33.57 -29.85 4.00
CA LEU A 380 33.99 -31.16 3.51
C LEU A 380 34.84 -31.91 4.55
N ILE A 381 35.85 -31.24 5.12
CA ILE A 381 36.73 -31.80 6.15
C ILE A 381 35.92 -32.26 7.37
N SER A 382 35.05 -31.39 7.90
CA SER A 382 34.22 -31.70 9.07
C SER A 382 33.21 -32.84 8.83
N ASN A 383 32.94 -33.18 7.56
CA ASN A 383 32.08 -34.30 7.19
C ASN A 383 32.82 -35.58 6.83
N GLY A 384 34.16 -35.60 6.97
CA GLY A 384 35.01 -36.78 6.72
C GLY A 384 35.30 -37.03 5.25
N VAL A 385 35.24 -36.01 4.40
CA VAL A 385 35.60 -36.12 2.98
C VAL A 385 37.12 -36.04 2.84
N GLY A 386 37.75 -37.09 2.31
CA GLY A 386 39.21 -37.18 2.18
C GLY A 386 39.81 -36.32 1.06
N ASP A 387 39.23 -36.37 -0.15
CA ASP A 387 39.75 -35.64 -1.32
C ASP A 387 38.96 -34.34 -1.56
N THR A 388 39.27 -33.31 -0.78
CA THR A 388 38.59 -32.01 -0.83
C THR A 388 38.93 -31.23 -2.09
N ASP A 389 40.19 -31.29 -2.54
CA ASP A 389 40.69 -30.52 -3.69
C ASP A 389 40.02 -30.97 -4.98
N LYS A 390 39.81 -32.28 -5.18
CA LYS A 390 39.07 -32.80 -6.33
C LYS A 390 37.66 -32.23 -6.39
N LEU A 391 36.93 -32.21 -5.26
CA LEU A 391 35.56 -31.68 -5.24
C LEU A 391 35.51 -30.17 -5.46
N ILE A 392 36.45 -29.42 -4.89
CA ILE A 392 36.57 -27.98 -5.12
C ILE A 392 36.80 -27.71 -6.61
N ASN A 393 37.71 -28.46 -7.25
CA ASN A 393 37.98 -28.35 -8.68
C ASN A 393 36.79 -28.74 -9.55
N ILE A 394 35.99 -29.73 -9.14
CA ILE A 394 34.77 -30.16 -9.87
C ILE A 394 33.72 -29.06 -9.94
N VAL A 395 33.53 -28.31 -8.85
CA VAL A 395 32.51 -27.24 -8.77
C VAL A 395 33.03 -25.87 -9.17
N LYS A 396 34.34 -25.73 -9.39
CA LYS A 396 35.01 -24.47 -9.64
C LYS A 396 34.44 -23.74 -10.87
N CYS A 397 34.09 -22.47 -10.72
CA CYS A 397 33.68 -21.59 -11.80
C CYS A 397 34.05 -20.13 -11.48
N ASP A 398 35.28 -19.73 -11.87
CA ASP A 398 35.82 -18.38 -11.59
C ASP A 398 34.98 -17.27 -12.27
N GLU A 399 34.40 -17.56 -13.43
CA GLU A 399 33.60 -16.59 -14.20
C GLU A 399 32.21 -16.33 -13.60
N ASN A 400 31.67 -17.22 -12.78
CA ASN A 400 30.36 -17.03 -12.16
C ASN A 400 30.29 -17.69 -10.78
N PRO A 401 30.46 -16.91 -9.69
CA PRO A 401 30.42 -17.44 -8.33
C PRO A 401 29.09 -18.10 -7.95
N LEU A 402 27.98 -17.74 -8.60
CA LEU A 402 26.68 -18.36 -8.32
C LEU A 402 26.58 -19.77 -8.90
N ILE A 403 27.20 -20.02 -10.07
CA ILE A 403 27.28 -21.36 -10.65
C ILE A 403 28.14 -22.25 -9.74
N GLU A 404 29.27 -21.74 -9.28
CA GLU A 404 30.13 -22.46 -8.33
C GLU A 404 29.39 -22.79 -7.02
N LYS A 405 28.69 -21.79 -6.44
CA LYS A 405 27.88 -21.97 -5.24
C LYS A 405 26.76 -23.00 -5.42
N LEU A 406 26.16 -23.09 -6.61
CA LEU A 406 25.17 -24.13 -6.88
C LEU A 406 25.81 -25.53 -6.89
N GLY A 407 26.98 -25.70 -7.52
CA GLY A 407 27.74 -26.94 -7.46
C GLY A 407 28.04 -27.35 -6.01
N MET A 408 28.53 -26.40 -5.20
CA MET A 408 28.78 -26.62 -3.76
C MET A 408 27.50 -27.05 -3.02
N LEU A 409 26.36 -26.41 -3.28
CA LEU A 409 25.07 -26.77 -2.68
C LEU A 409 24.68 -28.23 -2.97
N LEU A 410 24.84 -28.67 -4.23
CA LEU A 410 24.49 -30.04 -4.62
C LEU A 410 25.36 -31.07 -3.91
N VAL A 411 26.67 -30.79 -3.77
CA VAL A 411 27.58 -31.64 -2.99
C VAL A 411 27.17 -31.66 -1.51
N LYS A 412 26.88 -30.50 -0.90
CA LYS A 412 26.43 -30.42 0.51
C LYS A 412 25.17 -31.24 0.75
N ARG A 413 24.17 -31.13 -0.14
CA ARG A 413 22.93 -31.92 -0.06
C ARG A 413 23.18 -33.40 -0.16
N ARG A 414 24.02 -33.85 -1.11
CA ARG A 414 24.40 -35.26 -1.23
C ARG A 414 24.97 -35.78 0.08
N ILE A 415 25.98 -35.11 0.64
CA ILE A 415 26.65 -35.52 1.89
C ILE A 415 25.66 -35.55 3.07
N ALA A 416 24.84 -34.51 3.21
CA ALA A 416 23.91 -34.38 4.34
C ALA A 416 22.78 -35.43 4.30
N TYR A 417 22.23 -35.72 3.11
CA TYR A 417 21.10 -36.63 2.98
C TYR A 417 21.48 -38.10 2.87
N GLN A 418 22.68 -38.42 2.37
CA GLN A 418 23.23 -39.79 2.46
C GLN A 418 23.32 -40.26 3.91
N LYS A 419 23.66 -39.36 4.85
CA LYS A 419 23.72 -39.65 6.30
C LYS A 419 22.34 -39.88 6.94
N LYS A 420 21.26 -39.33 6.38
CA LYS A 420 19.91 -39.30 6.99
C LYS A 420 18.91 -40.31 6.42
N LYS A 421 19.26 -41.12 5.42
CA LYS A 421 18.33 -42.04 4.69
C LYS A 421 17.01 -41.37 4.26
N THR A 422 17.02 -40.07 3.98
CA THR A 422 15.83 -39.31 3.58
C THR A 422 15.44 -39.65 2.13
N LYS A 423 14.26 -40.24 1.92
CA LYS A 423 13.80 -40.82 0.65
C LYS A 423 13.36 -39.83 -0.45
N ASN A 424 13.32 -38.52 -0.18
CA ASN A 424 12.53 -37.59 -1.01
C ASN A 424 13.32 -36.55 -1.84
N GLU A 425 14.66 -36.53 -1.80
CA GLU A 425 15.47 -35.63 -2.64
C GLU A 425 16.37 -36.40 -3.61
N LYS A 426 16.35 -36.01 -4.90
CA LYS A 426 17.27 -36.55 -5.91
C LYS A 426 18.69 -36.07 -5.59
N LEU A 427 19.59 -37.03 -5.36
CA LEU A 427 21.01 -36.78 -5.12
C LEU A 427 21.78 -37.00 -6.42
N TYR A 428 22.77 -36.14 -6.68
CA TYR A 428 23.60 -36.20 -7.89
C TYR A 428 25.02 -36.59 -7.53
N THR A 429 25.64 -37.49 -8.29
CA THR A 429 27.06 -37.85 -8.13
C THR A 429 27.97 -36.70 -8.55
N ASP A 430 29.25 -36.78 -8.19
CA ASP A 430 30.23 -35.74 -8.52
C ASP A 430 30.43 -35.60 -10.04
N ASP A 431 30.41 -36.72 -10.77
CA ASP A 431 30.48 -36.73 -12.23
C ASP A 431 29.22 -36.12 -12.87
N GLU A 432 28.04 -36.40 -12.31
CA GLU A 432 26.79 -35.78 -12.77
C GLU A 432 26.81 -34.27 -12.55
N ILE A 433 27.22 -33.81 -11.37
CA ILE A 433 27.36 -32.39 -11.06
C ILE A 433 28.34 -31.73 -12.03
N SER A 434 29.53 -32.32 -12.24
CA SER A 434 30.54 -31.80 -13.16
C SER A 434 30.00 -31.67 -14.59
N LYS A 435 29.37 -32.72 -15.13
CA LYS A 435 28.79 -32.75 -16.49
C LYS A 435 27.67 -31.72 -16.64
N MET A 436 26.77 -31.62 -15.67
CA MET A 436 25.68 -30.66 -15.68
C MET A 436 26.19 -29.21 -15.63
N THR A 437 27.18 -28.93 -14.78
CA THR A 437 27.79 -27.60 -14.68
C THR A 437 28.47 -27.20 -15.99
N LYS A 438 29.31 -28.06 -16.57
CA LYS A 438 29.98 -27.79 -17.87
C LYS A 438 28.97 -27.51 -18.98
N LYS A 439 27.94 -28.35 -19.12
CA LYS A 439 26.88 -28.17 -20.11
C LYS A 439 26.12 -26.85 -19.91
N PHE A 440 25.89 -26.43 -18.67
CA PHE A 440 25.25 -25.15 -18.38
C PHE A 440 26.16 -23.95 -18.70
N ILE A 441 27.48 -24.06 -18.47
CA ILE A 441 28.45 -23.01 -18.83
C ILE A 441 28.51 -22.83 -20.35
N GLU A 442 28.55 -23.93 -21.11
CA GLU A 442 28.56 -23.92 -22.58
C GLU A 442 27.27 -23.32 -23.17
N ASN A 443 26.12 -23.57 -22.55
CA ASN A 443 24.84 -23.04 -23.00
C ASN A 443 23.90 -22.68 -21.83
N PRO A 444 24.05 -21.50 -21.21
CA PRO A 444 23.28 -21.10 -20.03
C PRO A 444 21.77 -20.99 -20.28
N SER A 445 21.39 -20.70 -21.53
CA SER A 445 19.99 -20.54 -21.97
C SER A 445 19.28 -21.87 -22.19
N GLN A 446 20.02 -22.98 -22.29
CA GLN A 446 19.41 -24.29 -22.48
C GLN A 446 18.66 -24.72 -21.21
N LYS A 447 17.35 -25.00 -21.35
CA LYS A 447 16.50 -25.50 -20.26
C LYS A 447 16.89 -26.93 -19.86
N THR A 448 17.87 -27.03 -18.97
CA THR A 448 18.34 -28.29 -18.36
C THR A 448 17.89 -28.39 -16.89
N THR A 449 18.10 -29.55 -16.26
CA THR A 449 17.90 -29.70 -14.82
C THR A 449 18.74 -28.70 -14.01
N TYR A 450 19.98 -28.47 -14.42
CA TYR A 450 20.87 -27.50 -13.77
C TYR A 450 20.36 -26.06 -13.93
N HIS A 451 19.91 -25.67 -15.13
CA HIS A 451 19.28 -24.37 -15.38
C HIS A 451 18.09 -24.13 -14.43
N ASN A 452 17.20 -25.11 -14.29
CA ASN A 452 16.05 -25.01 -13.39
C ASN A 452 16.47 -24.87 -11.91
N LEU A 453 17.50 -25.60 -11.49
CA LEU A 453 18.08 -25.48 -10.14
C LEU A 453 18.74 -24.12 -9.92
N TYR A 454 19.43 -23.59 -10.93
CA TYR A 454 20.04 -22.27 -10.90
C TYR A 454 18.99 -21.16 -10.77
N GLU A 455 18.00 -21.11 -11.66
CA GLU A 455 16.93 -20.11 -11.60
C GLU A 455 16.09 -20.19 -10.31
N LYS A 456 15.97 -21.40 -9.74
CA LYS A 456 15.31 -21.59 -8.44
C LYS A 456 16.11 -21.00 -7.28
N ASN A 457 17.44 -21.14 -7.27
CA ASN A 457 18.27 -20.89 -6.08
C ASN A 457 19.21 -19.67 -6.20
N LYS A 458 19.45 -19.09 -7.38
CA LYS A 458 20.49 -18.05 -7.61
C LYS A 458 20.42 -16.87 -6.65
N ILE A 459 19.22 -16.39 -6.32
CA ILE A 459 19.03 -15.30 -5.36
C ILE A 459 19.40 -15.73 -3.94
N ALA A 460 18.97 -16.91 -3.51
CA ALA A 460 19.33 -17.43 -2.18
C ALA A 460 20.84 -17.69 -2.06
N LEU A 461 21.47 -18.21 -3.11
CA LEU A 461 22.93 -18.41 -3.18
C LEU A 461 23.68 -17.08 -3.11
N LEU A 462 23.16 -16.03 -3.75
CA LEU A 462 23.72 -14.68 -3.64
C LEU A 462 23.63 -14.15 -2.21
N PHE A 463 22.51 -14.33 -1.51
CA PHE A 463 22.40 -13.95 -0.09
C PHE A 463 23.38 -14.71 0.80
N GLN A 464 23.61 -16.00 0.56
CA GLN A 464 24.66 -16.76 1.26
C GLN A 464 26.04 -16.16 0.98
N LEU A 465 26.35 -15.85 -0.28
CA LEU A 465 27.63 -15.26 -0.69
C LEU A 465 27.84 -13.89 -0.02
N ILE A 466 26.85 -13.01 -0.06
CA ILE A 466 26.87 -11.70 0.62
C ILE A 466 27.20 -11.86 2.11
N ASN A 467 26.58 -12.83 2.77
CA ASN A 467 26.81 -13.13 4.18
C ASN A 467 28.23 -13.69 4.44
N GLU A 468 28.73 -14.54 3.54
CA GLU A 468 30.09 -15.08 3.62
C GLU A 468 31.13 -13.97 3.56
N TYR A 469 30.93 -13.00 2.67
CA TYR A 469 31.80 -11.83 2.48
C TYR A 469 31.51 -10.66 3.44
N ARG A 470 30.54 -10.81 4.36
CA ARG A 470 30.11 -9.78 5.32
C ARG A 470 29.79 -8.44 4.64
N LYS A 471 29.13 -8.51 3.49
CA LYS A 471 28.62 -7.36 2.74
C LYS A 471 27.13 -7.20 2.95
N ARG A 472 26.60 -6.07 2.47
CA ARG A 472 25.15 -5.81 2.39
C ARG A 472 24.67 -6.08 0.97
N ARG A 473 23.43 -6.55 0.85
CA ARG A 473 22.74 -6.78 -0.41
C ARG A 473 22.49 -5.43 -1.10
N ILE A 474 22.73 -5.37 -2.41
CA ILE A 474 22.39 -4.19 -3.21
C ILE A 474 20.93 -4.32 -3.69
N TYR A 475 20.10 -3.36 -3.27
CA TYR A 475 18.73 -3.20 -3.74
C TYR A 475 18.68 -1.99 -4.66
N ALA A 476 18.87 -2.21 -5.97
CA ALA A 476 18.98 -1.14 -6.96
C ALA A 476 18.25 -1.48 -8.26
N GLY A 477 17.95 -0.44 -9.03
CA GLY A 477 17.20 -0.45 -10.28
C GLY A 477 15.70 -0.24 -10.07
N PHE A 478 15.06 0.31 -11.10
CA PHE A 478 13.61 0.56 -11.13
C PHE A 478 12.78 -0.67 -10.73
N ASP A 479 13.09 -1.84 -11.29
CA ASP A 479 12.32 -3.06 -11.04
C ASP A 479 12.43 -3.54 -9.58
N THR A 480 13.57 -3.27 -8.93
CA THR A 480 13.77 -3.57 -7.50
C THR A 480 12.97 -2.61 -6.64
N PHE A 481 13.03 -1.29 -6.90
CA PHE A 481 12.25 -0.30 -6.15
C PHE A 481 10.74 -0.51 -6.32
N ALA A 482 10.28 -0.82 -7.54
CA ALA A 482 8.89 -1.16 -7.80
C ALA A 482 8.44 -2.45 -7.09
N ALA A 483 9.34 -3.40 -6.85
CA ALA A 483 9.02 -4.61 -6.10
C ALA A 483 9.02 -4.37 -4.59
N LEU A 484 9.98 -3.58 -4.08
CA LEU A 484 10.08 -3.17 -2.68
C LEU A 484 8.90 -2.32 -2.24
N SER A 485 8.36 -1.48 -3.13
CA SER A 485 7.23 -0.62 -2.81
C SER A 485 5.93 -1.40 -2.55
N GLY A 486 5.86 -2.68 -2.92
CA GLY A 486 4.79 -3.58 -2.47
C GLY A 486 3.38 -3.19 -2.91
N GLY A 487 3.24 -2.44 -4.01
CA GLY A 487 1.94 -1.90 -4.48
C GLY A 487 1.62 -0.49 -3.98
N PHE A 488 2.55 0.19 -3.31
CA PHE A 488 2.38 1.54 -2.78
C PHE A 488 3.23 2.55 -3.57
N THR A 489 2.57 3.45 -4.30
CA THR A 489 3.27 4.52 -5.03
C THR A 489 4.09 5.41 -4.10
N LEU A 490 3.60 5.67 -2.87
CA LEU A 490 4.34 6.41 -1.85
C LEU A 490 5.73 5.84 -1.59
N TRP A 491 5.84 4.53 -1.34
CA TRP A 491 7.14 3.91 -1.02
C TRP A 491 8.10 3.93 -2.21
N PHE A 492 7.59 3.81 -3.43
CA PHE A 492 8.40 4.00 -4.63
C PHE A 492 8.97 5.43 -4.70
N LEU A 493 8.14 6.45 -4.47
CA LEU A 493 8.58 7.84 -4.42
C LEU A 493 9.57 8.09 -3.28
N GLU A 494 9.40 7.46 -2.12
CA GLU A 494 10.36 7.53 -1.01
C GLU A 494 11.73 6.97 -1.38
N PHE A 495 11.79 5.82 -2.05
CA PHE A 495 13.05 5.27 -2.53
C PHE A 495 13.72 6.20 -3.54
N CYS A 496 12.95 6.73 -4.51
CA CYS A 496 13.48 7.67 -5.51
C CYS A 496 13.99 8.97 -4.87
N TYR A 497 13.23 9.54 -3.92
CA TYR A 497 13.62 10.73 -3.16
C TYR A 497 14.97 10.52 -2.48
N ASN A 498 15.08 9.48 -1.64
CA ASN A 498 16.31 9.22 -0.89
C ASN A 498 17.47 8.85 -1.80
N ALA A 499 17.24 8.16 -2.92
CA ALA A 499 18.30 7.80 -3.87
C ALA A 499 18.87 9.04 -4.57
N VAL A 500 18.02 10.01 -4.92
CA VAL A 500 18.47 11.32 -5.42
C VAL A 500 19.24 12.08 -4.34
N GLU A 501 18.75 12.12 -3.09
CA GLU A 501 19.43 12.80 -1.99
C GLU A 501 20.82 12.23 -1.70
N PHE A 502 21.00 10.91 -1.74
CA PHE A 502 22.33 10.30 -1.55
C PHE A 502 23.27 10.51 -2.74
N ALA A 503 22.72 10.68 -3.95
CA ALA A 503 23.51 10.85 -5.16
C ALA A 503 23.86 12.32 -5.47
N LYS A 504 23.11 13.30 -4.93
CA LYS A 504 23.20 14.73 -5.30
C LYS A 504 24.61 15.31 -5.23
N ASP A 505 25.40 14.89 -4.22
CA ASP A 505 26.76 15.38 -4.00
C ASP A 505 27.83 14.64 -4.84
N ARG A 506 27.47 13.53 -5.51
CA ARG A 506 28.42 12.60 -6.17
C ARG A 506 28.21 12.47 -7.68
N SER A 507 26.99 12.59 -8.16
CA SER A 507 26.60 12.09 -9.49
C SER A 507 26.15 13.18 -10.48
N PHE A 508 26.17 14.46 -10.09
CA PHE A 508 25.52 15.55 -10.84
C PHE A 508 26.40 16.56 -11.64
N PRO A 509 27.69 16.32 -11.99
CA PRO A 509 28.45 17.30 -12.78
C PRO A 509 28.44 17.12 -14.31
N ASN A 510 28.01 15.99 -14.88
CA ASN A 510 28.08 15.75 -16.33
C ASN A 510 26.80 15.13 -16.92
N LYS A 511 26.58 15.30 -18.23
CA LYS A 511 25.38 14.96 -19.02
C LYS A 511 24.75 13.56 -18.81
N THR A 512 25.43 12.62 -18.16
CA THR A 512 24.91 11.29 -17.78
C THR A 512 24.51 11.25 -16.31
N LEU A 513 23.33 11.79 -16.01
CA LEU A 513 22.74 11.79 -14.67
C LEU A 513 22.20 10.40 -14.33
N LYS A 514 23.09 9.51 -13.85
CA LYS A 514 22.73 8.20 -13.32
C LYS A 514 22.91 8.17 -11.80
N ILE A 515 21.94 7.60 -11.11
CA ILE A 515 21.96 7.33 -9.69
C ILE A 515 22.65 5.98 -9.50
N ASP A 516 23.83 5.99 -8.88
CA ASP A 516 24.64 4.79 -8.71
C ASP A 516 23.98 3.78 -7.74
N VAL A 517 24.34 2.50 -7.90
CA VAL A 517 23.75 1.44 -7.08
C VAL A 517 24.01 1.57 -5.57
N GLU A 518 25.08 2.27 -5.15
CA GLU A 518 25.42 2.42 -3.74
C GLU A 518 24.54 3.49 -3.08
N SER A 519 24.26 4.59 -3.78
CA SER A 519 23.26 5.58 -3.36
C SER A 519 21.86 4.96 -3.26
N GLN A 520 21.49 4.11 -4.23
CA GLN A 520 20.23 3.37 -4.19
C GLN A 520 20.15 2.35 -3.04
N ARG A 521 21.25 1.62 -2.75
CA ARG A 521 21.34 0.70 -1.61
C ARG A 521 21.09 1.43 -0.29
N LYS A 522 21.74 2.59 -0.09
CA LYS A 522 21.55 3.43 1.10
C LYS A 522 20.11 3.94 1.21
N ALA A 523 19.52 4.36 0.10
CA ALA A 523 18.11 4.78 0.05
C ALA A 523 17.17 3.64 0.46
N ALA A 524 17.37 2.44 -0.08
CA ALA A 524 16.56 1.28 0.24
C ALA A 524 16.66 0.88 1.72
N GLU A 525 17.88 0.90 2.29
CA GLU A 525 18.09 0.64 3.72
C GLU A 525 17.46 1.71 4.60
N LYS A 526 17.69 3.00 4.30
CA LYS A 526 17.11 4.11 5.04
C LYS A 526 15.58 4.03 5.08
N VAL A 527 14.93 3.89 3.92
CA VAL A 527 13.46 3.82 3.84
C VAL A 527 12.92 2.60 4.60
N ALA A 528 13.61 1.46 4.56
CA ALA A 528 13.21 0.27 5.32
C ALA A 528 13.26 0.48 6.84
N TRP A 529 14.33 1.12 7.34
CA TRP A 529 14.48 1.46 8.76
C TRP A 529 13.51 2.56 9.19
N ASP A 530 13.34 3.62 8.40
CA ASP A 530 12.37 4.67 8.69
C ASP A 530 10.94 4.10 8.77
N PHE A 531 10.59 3.16 7.89
CA PHE A 531 9.31 2.45 7.97
C PHE A 531 9.18 1.69 9.29
N LEU A 532 10.21 0.98 9.74
CA LEU A 532 10.14 0.22 10.98
C LEU A 532 10.15 1.11 12.23
N ASP A 533 11.13 2.00 12.35
CA ASP A 533 11.41 2.78 13.56
C ASP A 533 10.50 4.00 13.71
N THR A 534 9.99 4.54 12.60
CA THR A 534 9.07 5.69 12.63
C THR A 534 7.63 5.27 12.37
N TRP A 535 7.34 4.50 11.30
CA TRP A 535 5.94 4.19 10.96
C TRP A 535 5.35 3.11 11.86
N VAL A 536 5.99 1.93 11.92
CA VAL A 536 5.44 0.78 12.66
C VAL A 536 5.39 1.07 14.15
N LYS A 537 6.45 1.66 14.70
CA LYS A 537 6.55 1.97 16.14
C LYS A 537 5.49 2.98 16.62
N ASN A 538 5.09 3.93 15.77
CA ASN A 538 4.08 4.96 16.09
C ASN A 538 2.65 4.53 15.75
N ILE A 539 2.39 3.26 15.42
CA ILE A 539 1.03 2.75 15.31
C ILE A 539 0.36 2.86 16.69
N GLU A 540 -0.75 3.61 16.76
CA GLU A 540 -1.44 3.97 18.00
C GLU A 540 -1.74 2.76 18.91
N ARG A 541 -2.24 1.67 18.33
CA ARG A 541 -2.57 0.44 19.07
C ARG A 541 -1.62 -0.68 18.70
N PHE A 542 -0.98 -1.28 19.70
CA PHE A 542 -0.02 -2.38 19.55
C PHE A 542 1.26 -2.03 18.77
N GLY A 543 1.61 -0.75 18.56
CA GLY A 543 2.79 -0.38 17.77
C GLY A 543 4.09 -1.05 18.22
N ASN A 544 4.34 -1.10 19.54
CA ASN A 544 5.49 -1.82 20.10
C ASN A 544 5.41 -3.33 19.86
N ASP A 545 4.26 -3.98 20.06
CA ASP A 545 4.09 -5.41 19.80
C ASP A 545 4.33 -5.72 18.30
N ILE A 546 3.78 -4.90 17.39
CA ILE A 546 3.96 -5.06 15.93
C ILE A 546 5.41 -4.82 15.54
N TYR A 547 6.08 -3.84 16.15
CA TYR A 547 7.50 -3.57 15.94
C TYR A 547 8.37 -4.78 16.30
N TYR A 548 8.23 -5.33 17.51
CA TYR A 548 8.98 -6.51 17.93
C TYR A 548 8.60 -7.75 17.13
N PHE A 549 7.32 -7.93 16.82
CA PHE A 549 6.86 -9.00 15.94
C PHE A 549 7.51 -8.93 14.56
N THR A 550 7.63 -7.72 14.00
CA THR A 550 8.27 -7.46 12.71
C THR A 550 9.77 -7.77 12.76
N LEU A 551 10.47 -7.31 13.79
CA LEU A 551 11.88 -7.61 14.03
C LEU A 551 12.14 -9.12 14.17
N ASN A 552 11.38 -9.78 15.03
CA ASN A 552 11.49 -11.21 15.29
C ASN A 552 11.21 -12.03 14.03
N THR A 553 10.16 -11.66 13.29
CA THR A 553 9.80 -12.33 12.02
C THR A 553 10.89 -12.13 10.96
N GLY A 554 11.38 -10.90 10.78
CA GLY A 554 12.44 -10.59 9.84
C GLY A 554 13.75 -11.32 10.17
N ALA A 555 14.15 -11.32 11.44
CA ALA A 555 15.32 -12.05 11.93
C ALA A 555 15.18 -13.56 11.77
N PHE A 556 14.00 -14.11 12.08
CA PHE A 556 13.68 -15.53 11.89
C PHE A 556 13.79 -15.93 10.41
N LEU A 557 13.15 -15.18 9.51
CA LEU A 557 13.22 -15.43 8.06
C LEU A 557 14.64 -15.30 7.52
N ARG A 558 15.39 -14.26 7.92
CA ARG A 558 16.80 -14.08 7.57
C ARG A 558 17.66 -15.22 8.06
N ALA A 559 17.38 -15.76 9.25
CA ALA A 559 18.05 -16.97 9.70
C ALA A 559 17.75 -18.10 8.71
N LEU A 560 16.49 -18.39 8.36
CA LEU A 560 16.18 -19.46 7.39
C LEU A 560 16.92 -19.30 6.03
N TYR A 561 17.12 -18.08 5.54
CA TYR A 561 17.92 -17.79 4.31
C TYR A 561 19.34 -18.35 4.35
N LEU A 562 19.96 -18.37 5.53
CA LEU A 562 21.34 -18.78 5.70
C LEU A 562 21.47 -20.30 5.89
N ASP A 563 20.40 -21.08 5.69
CA ASP A 563 20.46 -22.54 5.70
C ASP A 563 21.43 -23.00 4.60
N GLU A 564 22.50 -23.70 4.99
CA GLU A 564 23.53 -24.18 4.06
C GLU A 564 23.00 -25.18 3.03
N LEU A 565 21.88 -25.85 3.32
CA LEU A 565 21.24 -26.80 2.43
C LEU A 565 20.14 -26.16 1.57
N LEU A 566 19.81 -24.87 1.80
CA LEU A 566 18.73 -24.14 1.11
C LEU A 566 17.46 -24.98 0.96
N ARG A 567 17.00 -25.64 2.03
CA ARG A 567 15.84 -26.55 1.94
C ARG A 567 14.64 -25.86 1.34
N GLU A 568 14.39 -24.64 1.81
CA GLU A 568 13.42 -23.75 1.19
C GLU A 568 14.12 -22.46 0.74
N PRO A 569 14.17 -22.18 -0.58
CA PRO A 569 14.85 -21.00 -1.07
C PRO A 569 14.00 -19.75 -0.83
N GLU A 570 14.67 -18.67 -0.47
CA GLU A 570 14.11 -17.34 -0.34
C GLU A 570 12.91 -17.24 0.64
N PRO A 571 12.99 -17.66 1.92
CA PRO A 571 11.85 -17.60 2.84
C PRO A 571 11.44 -16.17 3.20
N THR A 572 10.33 -15.67 2.65
CA THR A 572 9.88 -14.26 2.86
C THR A 572 8.51 -14.12 3.48
N TYR A 573 7.78 -15.21 3.68
CA TYR A 573 6.43 -15.17 4.23
C TYR A 573 6.08 -16.45 4.95
N PHE A 574 5.08 -16.37 5.82
CA PHE A 574 4.60 -17.52 6.57
C PHE A 574 3.11 -17.78 6.35
N THR A 575 2.69 -18.99 6.70
CA THR A 575 1.28 -19.38 6.75
C THR A 575 0.97 -20.03 8.09
N THR A 576 -0.20 -19.73 8.64
CA THR A 576 -0.68 -20.28 9.92
C THR A 576 -2.21 -20.40 9.89
N LYS A 577 -2.79 -21.02 10.92
CA LYS A 577 -4.24 -20.97 11.17
C LYS A 577 -4.50 -19.81 12.13
N THR A 578 -4.92 -18.65 11.62
CA THR A 578 -5.08 -17.44 12.45
C THR A 578 -6.14 -17.62 13.52
N ASP A 579 -7.20 -18.38 13.22
CA ASP A 579 -8.29 -18.67 14.16
C ASP A 579 -7.88 -19.54 15.36
N ALA A 580 -6.69 -20.15 15.32
CA ALA A 580 -6.13 -20.93 16.42
C ALA A 580 -5.08 -20.16 17.23
N ILE A 581 -4.83 -18.88 16.91
CA ILE A 581 -3.94 -17.99 17.66
C ILE A 581 -4.75 -17.31 18.77
N ARG A 582 -4.14 -17.15 19.95
CA ARG A 582 -4.73 -16.41 21.09
C ARG A 582 -5.23 -15.00 20.67
N ASP A 583 -6.38 -14.58 21.20
CA ASP A 583 -7.10 -13.40 20.70
C ASP A 583 -6.31 -12.08 20.79
N ASP A 584 -5.51 -11.91 21.85
CA ASP A 584 -4.60 -10.75 21.99
C ASP A 584 -3.54 -10.71 20.86
N CYS A 585 -2.92 -11.84 20.53
CA CYS A 585 -1.98 -11.98 19.42
C CYS A 585 -2.66 -11.85 18.07
N ARG A 586 -3.89 -12.36 17.92
CA ARG A 586 -4.70 -12.22 16.71
C ARG A 586 -5.00 -10.75 16.41
N ASN A 587 -5.37 -9.97 17.42
CA ASN A 587 -5.62 -8.54 17.28
C ASN A 587 -4.37 -7.79 16.78
N ILE A 588 -3.18 -8.16 17.25
CA ILE A 588 -1.91 -7.60 16.78
C ILE A 588 -1.71 -7.91 15.27
N ILE A 589 -2.00 -9.13 14.83
CA ILE A 589 -1.91 -9.52 13.41
C ILE A 589 -2.92 -8.73 12.55
N VAL A 590 -4.15 -8.54 13.03
CA VAL A 590 -5.17 -7.73 12.33
C VAL A 590 -4.70 -6.29 12.16
N VAL A 591 -4.15 -5.67 13.21
CA VAL A 591 -3.62 -4.30 13.12
C VAL A 591 -2.38 -4.25 12.21
N ALA A 592 -1.51 -5.25 12.25
CA ALA A 592 -0.36 -5.34 11.34
C ALA A 592 -0.79 -5.41 9.86
N HIS A 593 -1.90 -6.10 9.54
CA HIS A 593 -2.48 -6.08 8.20
C HIS A 593 -3.18 -4.77 7.86
N ARG A 594 -3.88 -4.13 8.82
CA ARG A 594 -4.53 -2.83 8.62
C ARG A 594 -3.55 -1.73 8.22
N TRP A 595 -2.34 -1.78 8.79
CA TRP A 595 -1.23 -0.87 8.48
C TRP A 595 -0.30 -1.39 7.38
N SER A 596 -0.65 -2.51 6.74
CA SER A 596 0.12 -3.15 5.66
C SER A 596 1.56 -3.52 6.05
N VAL A 597 1.88 -3.64 7.35
CA VAL A 597 3.15 -4.22 7.83
C VAL A 597 3.22 -5.68 7.44
N LEU A 598 2.08 -6.36 7.54
CA LEU A 598 1.80 -7.61 6.88
C LEU A 598 0.86 -7.37 5.71
N GLN A 599 1.11 -8.08 4.62
CA GLN A 599 0.22 -8.14 3.48
C GLN A 599 -0.28 -9.57 3.28
N THR A 600 -1.43 -9.73 2.64
CA THR A 600 -2.01 -11.05 2.32
C THR A 600 -1.99 -11.35 0.83
N LYS A 601 -2.32 -12.59 0.45
CA LYS A 601 -2.69 -12.98 -0.91
C LYS A 601 -3.65 -14.15 -0.84
N ILE A 602 -4.36 -14.42 -1.94
CA ILE A 602 -5.21 -15.60 -2.07
C ILE A 602 -4.37 -16.85 -1.75
N PRO A 603 -4.76 -17.65 -0.74
CA PRO A 603 -4.04 -18.86 -0.38
C PRO A 603 -4.03 -19.86 -1.54
N MET A 604 -2.91 -20.57 -1.72
CA MET A 604 -2.85 -21.66 -2.69
C MET A 604 -3.72 -22.83 -2.21
N LYS A 605 -4.42 -23.51 -3.14
CA LYS A 605 -5.15 -24.74 -2.82
C LYS A 605 -4.21 -25.73 -2.11
N PRO A 606 -4.65 -26.36 -1.00
CA PRO A 606 -3.84 -27.33 -0.29
C PRO A 606 -3.60 -28.54 -1.19
N LYS A 607 -2.46 -29.21 -0.99
CA LYS A 607 -2.12 -30.44 -1.72
C LYS A 607 -2.99 -31.63 -1.27
N THR A 608 -3.49 -31.58 -0.03
CA THR A 608 -4.36 -32.59 0.57
C THR A 608 -5.80 -32.12 0.52
N THR A 609 -6.69 -32.97 0.02
CA THR A 609 -8.15 -32.72 0.00
C THR A 609 -8.67 -32.66 1.44
N GLY A 610 -9.43 -31.62 1.79
CA GLY A 610 -10.04 -31.45 3.13
C GLY A 610 -9.21 -30.65 4.15
N GLU A 611 -7.97 -30.26 3.84
CA GLU A 611 -7.24 -29.30 4.69
C GLU A 611 -7.83 -27.88 4.52
N PRO A 612 -8.06 -27.13 5.61
CA PRO A 612 -8.45 -25.73 5.49
C PRO A 612 -7.30 -24.91 4.89
N LEU A 613 -7.65 -23.88 4.11
CA LEU A 613 -6.67 -22.92 3.60
C LEU A 613 -6.00 -22.24 4.79
N SER A 614 -4.67 -22.22 4.80
CA SER A 614 -3.92 -21.45 5.79
C SER A 614 -3.81 -20.01 5.35
N ASP A 615 -4.00 -19.09 6.29
CA ASP A 615 -3.84 -17.66 6.04
C ASP A 615 -2.41 -17.35 5.63
N VAL A 616 -2.24 -16.38 4.73
CA VAL A 616 -0.95 -16.01 4.18
C VAL A 616 -0.53 -14.65 4.72
N HIS A 617 0.61 -14.62 5.40
CA HIS A 617 1.16 -13.42 6.01
C HIS A 617 2.52 -13.11 5.40
N ILE A 618 2.55 -12.10 4.54
CA ILE A 618 3.75 -11.66 3.82
C ILE A 618 4.27 -10.42 4.52
N LEU A 619 5.53 -10.46 4.95
CA LEU A 619 6.19 -9.27 5.44
C LEU A 619 6.28 -8.24 4.31
N HIS A 620 5.90 -6.99 4.57
CA HIS A 620 5.89 -5.98 3.51
C HIS A 620 7.28 -5.89 2.84
N PRO A 621 7.38 -5.93 1.49
CA PRO A 621 8.67 -5.95 0.80
C PRO A 621 9.59 -4.76 1.12
N ILE A 622 9.04 -3.62 1.57
CA ILE A 622 9.80 -2.47 2.08
C ILE A 622 10.81 -2.85 3.17
N LEU A 623 10.51 -3.89 3.96
CA LEU A 623 11.36 -4.36 5.06
C LEU A 623 12.50 -5.27 4.59
N ALA A 624 12.50 -5.70 3.32
CA ALA A 624 13.51 -6.59 2.79
C ALA A 624 14.96 -6.06 2.93
N PRO A 625 15.25 -4.76 2.72
CA PRO A 625 16.56 -4.17 2.95
C PRO A 625 16.99 -4.21 4.42
N ALA A 626 16.10 -3.89 5.37
CA ALA A 626 16.41 -3.93 6.80
C ALA A 626 16.83 -5.33 7.26
N PHE A 627 16.11 -6.37 6.83
CA PHE A 627 16.40 -7.76 7.20
C PHE A 627 17.35 -8.49 6.26
N GLN A 628 17.78 -7.84 5.18
CA GLN A 628 18.65 -8.43 4.15
C GLN A 628 18.03 -9.72 3.57
N ILE A 629 16.77 -9.68 3.15
CA ILE A 629 16.05 -10.82 2.54
C ILE A 629 15.55 -10.46 1.13
N SER A 630 15.12 -11.43 0.33
CA SER A 630 14.54 -11.12 -0.99
C SER A 630 13.25 -10.32 -0.84
N TYR A 631 13.01 -9.37 -1.75
CA TYR A 631 11.71 -8.69 -1.89
C TYR A 631 10.67 -9.57 -2.62
N ARG A 632 11.08 -10.71 -3.16
CA ARG A 632 10.21 -11.62 -3.91
C ARG A 632 9.40 -12.47 -2.94
N THR A 633 8.09 -12.61 -3.19
CA THR A 633 7.24 -13.51 -2.40
C THR A 633 7.53 -14.97 -2.73
N ARG A 634 8.53 -15.55 -2.06
CA ARG A 634 8.98 -16.95 -2.20
C ARG A 634 9.24 -17.58 -0.83
N GLY A 635 9.55 -18.88 -0.82
CA GLY A 635 9.86 -19.67 0.37
C GLY A 635 8.78 -19.58 1.46
N ARG A 636 7.71 -20.37 1.31
CA ARG A 636 6.63 -20.40 2.29
C ARG A 636 7.09 -21.12 3.56
N THR A 637 7.06 -20.45 4.70
CA THR A 637 7.27 -21.09 6.01
C THR A 637 5.93 -21.41 6.67
N ARG A 638 5.64 -22.70 6.89
CA ARG A 638 4.43 -23.10 7.63
C ARG A 638 4.71 -23.03 9.13
N LEU A 639 4.02 -22.15 9.85
CA LEU A 639 4.18 -21.97 11.29
C LEU A 639 2.97 -22.54 12.04
N LEU A 640 3.21 -23.10 13.22
CA LEU A 640 2.14 -23.42 14.15
C LEU A 640 1.62 -22.12 14.82
N PRO A 641 0.35 -22.05 15.26
CA PRO A 641 -0.18 -20.89 15.97
C PRO A 641 0.71 -20.41 17.13
N LYS A 642 1.17 -21.34 17.97
CA LYS A 642 2.09 -21.05 19.09
C LYS A 642 3.46 -20.50 18.65
N ASP A 643 3.94 -20.90 17.48
CA ASP A 643 5.19 -20.36 16.93
C ASP A 643 5.02 -18.89 16.53
N VAL A 644 3.84 -18.51 16.03
CA VAL A 644 3.50 -17.11 15.73
C VAL A 644 3.36 -16.30 17.01
N GLU A 645 2.76 -16.86 18.06
CA GLU A 645 2.69 -16.22 19.38
C GLU A 645 4.10 -15.94 19.94
N HIS A 646 5.05 -16.87 19.75
CA HIS A 646 6.45 -16.65 20.11
C HIS A 646 7.11 -15.56 19.24
N LEU A 647 6.77 -15.44 17.96
CA LEU A 647 7.26 -14.31 17.16
C LEU A 647 6.75 -12.97 17.68
N ILE A 648 5.51 -12.91 18.19
CA ILE A 648 4.90 -11.67 18.67
C ILE A 648 5.40 -11.28 20.08
N ARG A 649 5.44 -12.23 21.03
CA ARG A 649 5.73 -11.94 22.46
C ARG A 649 6.81 -12.83 23.08
N GLY A 650 7.45 -13.70 22.30
CA GLY A 650 8.51 -14.58 22.78
C GLY A 650 9.80 -13.81 23.10
N SER A 651 10.59 -14.41 23.98
CA SER A 651 11.94 -13.95 24.29
C SER A 651 12.93 -14.27 23.16
N GLU A 652 14.12 -13.67 23.18
CA GLU A 652 15.21 -14.02 22.26
C GLU A 652 15.51 -15.54 22.27
N LYS A 653 15.37 -16.18 23.44
CA LYS A 653 15.57 -17.63 23.59
C LYS A 653 14.53 -18.40 22.77
N ASP A 654 13.26 -18.00 22.83
CA ASP A 654 12.17 -18.63 22.09
C ASP A 654 12.38 -18.50 20.58
N ILE A 655 12.85 -17.33 20.11
CA ILE A 655 13.17 -17.11 18.69
C ILE A 655 14.35 -17.99 18.25
N LYS A 656 15.40 -18.12 19.06
CA LYS A 656 16.54 -19.01 18.77
C LYS A 656 16.10 -20.47 18.67
N GLU A 657 15.28 -20.93 19.61
CA GLU A 657 14.71 -22.28 19.59
C GLU A 657 13.83 -22.49 18.35
N LEU A 658 13.06 -21.48 17.96
CA LEU A 658 12.27 -21.50 16.73
C LEU A 658 13.16 -21.63 15.48
N VAL A 659 14.24 -20.85 15.38
CA VAL A 659 15.20 -20.96 14.28
C VAL A 659 15.81 -22.37 14.21
N VAL A 660 16.18 -22.97 15.35
CA VAL A 660 16.69 -24.34 15.41
C VAL A 660 15.64 -25.35 14.95
N LYS A 661 14.40 -25.21 15.43
CA LYS A 661 13.27 -26.08 15.06
C LYS A 661 13.06 -26.12 13.54
N TYR A 662 13.18 -24.97 12.86
CA TYR A 662 12.92 -24.85 11.43
C TYR A 662 14.17 -25.04 10.54
N ARG A 663 15.38 -25.10 11.10
CA ARG A 663 16.64 -25.40 10.38
C ARG A 663 17.18 -26.82 10.56
N ASP A 664 16.60 -27.62 11.43
CA ASP A 664 17.07 -28.95 11.87
C ASP A 664 18.38 -28.92 12.70
N ARG A 665 18.42 -29.81 13.71
CA ARG A 665 19.22 -29.78 14.96
C ARG A 665 20.74 -29.88 14.82
N SER A 666 21.31 -30.06 13.62
CA SER A 666 22.74 -30.33 13.43
C SER A 666 23.61 -29.09 13.20
N VAL A 667 23.03 -27.89 13.11
CA VAL A 667 23.78 -26.64 12.91
C VAL A 667 23.24 -25.57 13.84
N ILE A 668 23.87 -25.42 15.01
CA ILE A 668 24.21 -24.15 15.69
C ILE A 668 25.06 -24.54 16.90
N GLN A 669 26.38 -24.59 16.73
CA GLN A 669 27.29 -24.12 17.76
C GLN A 669 28.02 -22.91 17.15
N LYS A 670 28.01 -21.80 17.89
CA LYS A 670 28.66 -20.52 17.60
C LYS A 670 27.97 -19.63 16.54
N ASN A 671 26.93 -18.92 16.97
CA ASN A 671 26.71 -17.54 16.55
C ASN A 671 26.29 -16.74 17.78
N LYS A 672 27.22 -15.91 18.29
CA LYS A 672 26.92 -14.90 19.31
C LYS A 672 25.99 -13.86 18.68
N SER A 673 24.89 -13.59 19.39
CA SER A 673 23.92 -12.51 19.21
C SER A 673 23.35 -12.31 17.79
N LEU A 674 22.13 -12.81 17.57
CA LEU A 674 21.31 -12.49 16.40
C LEU A 674 20.87 -11.01 16.42
N TYR A 675 20.88 -10.37 17.59
CA TYR A 675 20.55 -8.96 17.80
C TYR A 675 21.71 -8.01 17.45
N SER A 676 22.97 -8.41 17.64
CA SER A 676 24.12 -7.54 17.36
C SER A 676 24.42 -7.37 15.86
N GLN A 677 23.78 -8.15 14.98
CA GLN A 677 23.87 -7.94 13.52
C GLN A 677 22.81 -6.98 12.98
N ILE A 678 21.74 -6.77 13.76
CA ILE A 678 20.72 -5.76 13.55
C ILE A 678 21.24 -4.40 14.06
N GLU A 679 22.06 -4.39 15.13
CA GLU A 679 22.71 -3.18 15.67
C GLU A 679 23.83 -2.58 14.81
N ILE A 680 24.34 -3.27 13.77
CA ILE A 680 25.28 -2.64 12.80
C ILE A 680 24.52 -1.80 11.75
N ALA A 681 23.33 -1.30 12.11
CA ALA A 681 22.61 -0.25 11.39
C ALA A 681 22.66 1.11 12.12
N ASN A 682 23.26 1.16 13.32
CA ASN A 682 23.42 2.40 14.12
C ASN A 682 24.87 2.90 14.24
N LEU A 683 25.74 2.49 13.31
CA LEU A 683 27.04 3.11 12.99
C LEU A 683 27.18 3.14 11.47
#